data_AF-I0H875-F1
#
_entry.id   AF-I0H875-F1
#
_cell.length_a   1.000
_cell.length_b   1.000
_cell.length_c   1.000
_cell.angle_alpha   90.00
_cell.angle_beta   90.00
_cell.angle_gamma   90.00
#
_symmetry.space_group_name_H-M   'P 1'
#
loop_
_entity.id
_entity.type
_entity.pdbx_description
1 polymer ?
#
loop_
_entity_poly.entity_id
_entity_poly.type
_entity_poly.pdbx_seq_one_letter_code
_entity_poly.pdbx_strand_id
1 'polypeptide(L)'
;MSTWTGASPSTSLLYQARTALPPGALDLACHAAVPAVLDVGLLHLLRINFFVDPPTVLGHDVEAELLNSALFAPAGPGLYQVDPQLRGLLLAGLDAAYGIDRLRKVALLLEQYTNQADPWQPRELEYAQRLTALSIVEPSRAADWLANAQQQAAGRETFGQDWFVAMRERLTESPGDMAETYARLLDQQPTPDTVRALGQLGLLPGAPVGEIVERLRHLAESGDAAVAAMAVEVSDTLRPLFRYGVSPVPQNEDRHVSLLNLLALDPMALADVVGTAWRPRTNRDFLRVPIGETPAGKPVDLDLKEAAQRGMGPHGLVIGAGGSGRHELLRTIVTALALTHTPDRVNFLLVDSRWNTTFGALADLPHTAGTATALIPDPYLIDRLVEALDGELNRRKDLLREAGNFASAQDYERSRRAGRELEKLPTLVVICDEFTELLSAGPETLRQVFRRIGRTGRALGVHLMLSARRLTEEQLGDLATYLSYRIALRTDAASESRLALGTTEAHELPDEPGTGYLNAGPGPAIRFRAARLTGPIADSLDTVVDILRNSGPPARPVWLPPLTRQAALDEALGSLRVTSEHGLHAGGLHGELLLPIAVYDQPRQQRQDLFWIDLSGDRGHVAVVGARLAGKSPAIRTLVYALALTHTPREMQFYCLGDLAGSAGELRALPHVGGVADDYDTHQVRRTVLFLEQLVSQRQHDRDDGAFGIVFLIIDDCALFRERFPNLRDAVAGLAAEGAGYGVHLIVAARDWAEFWLPVDDFGSRLELRLDDPTTSILDPQAARRVPRQVGRGIVAAPSGAVVDFLALRPGLSGDQWPDPPARAVADAWTGSPAPPIPMLPDVLPYWMIPGGFERMRVPIGIGDERLQQIHIDFRLSPHFLVTGDPGRGKTSFLRALAATLTRQVPAEAVRVIHIDPMNGNAARLIASTIGIVEERLPGPDGSRYQPGPEVFVLVDDYHVLAGERSPLRPLVQHLVHGRDIGLHLVIAHRYTDRSAADPVLLRLRELNSAAMVLPGPRTEMSISAGFAGPMPRGRGIISVRDEEVQLIQLYLPPTGEDSET
;
A
#
# COMPACT_ATOMS: atom_id res chain seq x y z
N MET A 1 -26.86 -16.25 57.68
CA MET A 1 -26.27 -17.33 56.87
C MET A 1 -27.23 -17.82 55.76
N SER A 2 -27.89 -16.90 55.05
CA SER A 2 -28.59 -17.17 53.78
C SER A 2 -28.76 -15.84 53.05
N THR A 3 -28.69 -15.86 51.71
CA THR A 3 -28.59 -14.72 50.74
C THR A 3 -27.17 -14.32 50.30
N TRP A 4 -26.43 -15.27 49.70
CA TRP A 4 -25.32 -15.02 48.75
C TRP A 4 -25.61 -15.83 47.47
N THR A 5 -26.71 -15.54 46.78
CA THR A 5 -27.14 -16.28 45.57
C THR A 5 -27.40 -15.35 44.39
N GLY A 6 -26.56 -14.33 44.21
CA GLY A 6 -26.66 -13.38 43.08
C GLY A 6 -25.34 -13.09 42.35
N ALA A 7 -24.24 -13.75 42.69
CA ALA A 7 -22.95 -13.55 42.03
C ALA A 7 -22.87 -14.45 40.79
N SER A 8 -22.69 -13.85 39.60
CA SER A 8 -22.43 -14.60 38.36
C SER A 8 -21.19 -15.51 38.54
N PRO A 9 -21.14 -16.73 37.96
CA PRO A 9 -19.97 -17.62 38.03
C PRO A 9 -18.63 -16.91 37.74
N SER A 10 -18.65 -15.97 36.79
CA SER A 10 -17.51 -15.11 36.40
C SER A 10 -16.94 -14.28 37.56
N THR A 11 -17.80 -13.81 38.46
CA THR A 11 -17.43 -12.93 39.59
C THR A 11 -16.73 -13.71 40.71
N SER A 12 -17.08 -14.99 40.89
CA SER A 12 -16.41 -15.88 41.83
C SER A 12 -15.01 -16.29 41.35
N LEU A 13 -14.83 -16.48 40.03
CA LEU A 13 -13.55 -16.88 39.44
C LEU A 13 -12.52 -15.75 39.48
N LEU A 14 -12.91 -14.52 39.16
CA LEU A 14 -12.05 -13.33 39.26
C LEU A 14 -11.62 -13.06 40.71
N TYR A 15 -12.53 -13.23 41.66
CA TYR A 15 -12.22 -13.11 43.08
C TYR A 15 -11.21 -14.17 43.54
N GLN A 16 -11.42 -15.44 43.16
CA GLN A 16 -10.49 -16.53 43.46
C GLN A 16 -9.11 -16.28 42.85
N ALA A 17 -9.05 -15.88 41.57
CA ALA A 17 -7.81 -15.56 40.88
C ALA A 17 -7.05 -14.40 41.54
N ARG A 18 -7.76 -13.32 41.95
CA ARG A 18 -7.17 -12.19 42.69
C ARG A 18 -6.55 -12.60 44.03
N THR A 19 -7.11 -13.62 44.69
CA THR A 19 -6.61 -14.11 45.99
C THR A 19 -5.52 -15.17 45.88
N ALA A 20 -5.44 -15.89 44.76
CA ALA A 20 -4.55 -17.03 44.57
C ALA A 20 -3.31 -16.72 43.72
N LEU A 21 -3.37 -15.68 42.86
CA LEU A 21 -2.28 -15.29 41.98
C LEU A 21 -1.38 -14.22 42.60
N PRO A 22 -0.10 -14.15 42.20
CA PRO A 22 0.83 -13.14 42.70
C PRO A 22 0.45 -11.73 42.20
N PRO A 23 0.88 -10.67 42.91
CA PRO A 23 0.58 -9.29 42.54
C PRO A 23 0.94 -8.96 41.08
N GLY A 24 0.02 -8.33 40.36
CA GLY A 24 0.19 -7.96 38.95
C GLY A 24 0.01 -9.10 37.93
N ALA A 25 -0.20 -10.35 38.37
CA ALA A 25 -0.58 -11.45 37.49
C ALA A 25 -1.95 -11.23 36.84
N LEU A 26 -2.88 -10.59 37.55
CA LEU A 26 -4.18 -10.22 37.00
C LEU A 26 -4.06 -9.14 35.93
N ASP A 27 -3.12 -8.20 36.09
CA ASP A 27 -2.83 -7.19 35.07
C ASP A 27 -2.24 -7.84 33.81
N LEU A 28 -1.34 -8.81 33.98
CA LEU A 28 -0.85 -9.63 32.87
C LEU A 28 -2.00 -10.43 32.22
N ALA A 29 -2.95 -10.93 33.01
CA ALA A 29 -4.15 -11.60 32.51
C ALA A 29 -5.03 -10.66 31.65
N CYS A 30 -5.17 -9.39 32.04
CA CYS A 30 -5.86 -8.37 31.26
C CYS A 30 -5.19 -8.14 29.89
N HIS A 31 -3.86 -8.10 29.83
CA HIS A 31 -3.13 -8.00 28.56
C HIS A 31 -3.26 -9.28 27.71
N ALA A 32 -3.21 -10.43 28.38
CA ALA A 32 -3.38 -11.76 27.79
C ALA A 32 -4.82 -12.05 27.32
N ALA A 33 -5.80 -11.22 27.68
CA ALA A 33 -7.16 -11.30 27.17
C ALA A 33 -7.35 -10.65 25.79
N VAL A 34 -6.36 -9.90 25.29
CA VAL A 34 -6.41 -9.28 23.95
C VAL A 34 -6.28 -10.33 22.83
N PRO A 35 -5.28 -11.23 22.81
CA PRO A 35 -5.18 -12.32 21.83
C PRO A 35 -6.34 -13.31 21.98
N ALA A 36 -6.83 -13.90 20.89
CA ALA A 36 -7.91 -14.90 20.95
C ALA A 36 -7.47 -16.17 21.70
N VAL A 37 -6.26 -16.63 21.38
CA VAL A 37 -5.52 -17.71 22.02
C VAL A 37 -4.06 -17.23 22.20
N LEU A 38 -3.28 -17.84 23.08
CA LEU A 38 -1.87 -17.51 23.23
C LEU A 38 -1.05 -18.74 23.57
N ASP A 39 0.20 -18.74 23.12
CA ASP A 39 1.21 -19.67 23.60
C ASP A 39 2.06 -19.02 24.70
N VAL A 40 2.96 -19.80 25.29
CA VAL A 40 3.88 -19.33 26.33
C VAL A 40 4.80 -18.22 25.80
N GLY A 41 5.17 -18.25 24.52
CA GLY A 41 6.04 -17.25 23.89
C GLY A 41 5.37 -15.87 23.80
N LEU A 42 4.10 -15.83 23.39
CA LEU A 42 3.30 -14.61 23.35
C LEU A 42 3.03 -14.08 24.76
N LEU A 43 2.75 -14.95 25.75
CA LEU A 43 2.61 -14.52 27.14
C LEU A 43 3.90 -13.89 27.67
N HIS A 44 5.04 -14.48 27.34
CA HIS A 44 6.35 -13.96 27.68
C HIS A 44 6.61 -12.59 27.04
N LEU A 45 6.29 -12.44 25.75
CA LEU A 45 6.37 -11.17 25.05
C LEU A 45 5.49 -10.10 25.69
N LEU A 46 4.27 -10.44 26.10
CA LEU A 46 3.42 -9.52 26.85
C LEU A 46 4.10 -9.10 28.15
N ARG A 47 4.63 -10.04 28.93
CA ARG A 47 5.33 -9.70 30.18
C ARG A 47 6.51 -8.77 29.94
N ILE A 48 7.39 -9.08 28.98
CA ILE A 48 8.63 -8.31 28.77
C ILE A 48 8.43 -6.99 28.02
N ASN A 49 7.31 -6.78 27.33
CA ASN A 49 7.05 -5.49 26.69
C ASN A 49 6.29 -4.54 27.61
N PHE A 50 5.60 -5.07 28.61
CA PHE A 50 4.62 -4.31 29.38
C PHE A 50 4.93 -4.22 30.89
N PHE A 51 5.85 -5.04 31.41
CA PHE A 51 6.13 -5.19 32.86
C PHE A 51 7.64 -5.31 33.21
N VAL A 52 8.52 -4.68 32.44
CA VAL A 52 10.00 -4.76 32.64
C VAL A 52 10.56 -3.69 33.57
N ASP A 53 9.85 -2.58 33.74
CA ASP A 53 10.27 -1.48 34.61
C ASP A 53 9.21 -1.24 35.71
N PRO A 54 9.58 -0.68 36.88
CA PRO A 54 8.65 -0.35 37.97
C PRO A 54 7.47 0.54 37.51
N PRO A 55 6.31 0.52 38.20
CA PRO A 55 6.10 -0.01 39.56
C PRO A 55 5.81 -1.52 39.66
N THR A 56 5.47 -2.18 38.54
CA THR A 56 5.06 -3.59 38.54
C THR A 56 6.05 -4.43 37.72
N VAL A 57 7.07 -4.96 38.40
CA VAL A 57 7.99 -5.95 37.83
C VAL A 57 7.50 -7.34 38.21
N LEU A 58 7.12 -8.14 37.22
CA LEU A 58 6.57 -9.48 37.46
C LEU A 58 7.66 -10.55 37.52
N GLY A 59 7.51 -11.47 38.49
CA GLY A 59 8.37 -12.65 38.67
C GLY A 59 8.43 -13.53 37.41
N HIS A 60 9.43 -14.39 37.33
CA HIS A 60 9.63 -15.29 36.18
C HIS A 60 8.67 -16.50 36.19
N ASP A 61 8.11 -16.80 37.36
CA ASP A 61 7.13 -17.84 37.67
C ASP A 61 5.68 -17.43 37.35
N VAL A 62 5.41 -16.13 37.24
CA VAL A 62 4.05 -15.58 37.02
C VAL A 62 3.35 -16.17 35.79
N GLU A 63 4.10 -16.44 34.72
CA GLU A 63 3.57 -16.97 33.46
C GLU A 63 3.02 -18.39 33.69
N ALA A 64 3.75 -19.21 34.44
CA ALA A 64 3.35 -20.57 34.76
C ALA A 64 2.18 -20.60 35.75
N GLU A 65 2.18 -19.76 36.79
CA GLU A 65 1.07 -19.68 37.74
C GLU A 65 -0.20 -19.17 37.08
N LEU A 66 -0.08 -18.19 36.17
CA LEU A 66 -1.21 -17.64 35.44
C LEU A 66 -1.82 -18.66 34.47
N LEU A 67 -0.99 -19.37 33.69
CA LEU A 67 -1.47 -20.41 32.77
C LEU A 67 -2.10 -21.62 33.48
N ASN A 68 -1.71 -21.89 34.73
CA ASN A 68 -2.30 -22.94 35.57
C ASN A 68 -3.52 -22.47 36.38
N SER A 69 -3.90 -21.19 36.27
CA SER A 69 -5.04 -20.63 36.98
C SER A 69 -6.36 -20.96 36.29
N ALA A 70 -7.47 -20.80 37.03
CA ALA A 70 -8.81 -20.94 36.47
C ALA A 70 -9.18 -19.85 35.44
N LEU A 71 -8.31 -18.87 35.18
CA LEU A 71 -8.52 -17.83 34.16
C LEU A 71 -8.22 -18.35 32.74
N PHE A 72 -7.41 -19.41 32.62
CA PHE A 72 -6.95 -19.95 31.34
C PHE A 72 -7.38 -21.39 31.16
N ALA A 73 -7.83 -21.72 29.94
CA ALA A 73 -8.18 -23.07 29.53
C ALA A 73 -7.26 -23.51 28.37
N PRO A 74 -6.82 -24.77 28.34
CA PRO A 74 -6.05 -25.29 27.20
C PRO A 74 -6.93 -25.33 25.95
N ALA A 75 -6.45 -24.72 24.87
CA ALA A 75 -7.12 -24.66 23.56
C ALA A 75 -6.49 -25.60 22.52
N GLY A 76 -5.30 -26.14 22.81
CA GLY A 76 -4.54 -27.06 21.97
C GLY A 76 -3.14 -27.34 22.54
N PRO A 77 -2.30 -28.12 21.85
CA PRO A 77 -0.92 -28.38 22.30
C PRO A 77 -0.12 -27.08 22.46
N GLY A 78 0.16 -26.69 23.72
CA GLY A 78 0.90 -25.47 24.04
C GLY A 78 0.12 -24.16 23.86
N LEU A 79 -1.18 -24.23 23.59
CA LEU A 79 -2.06 -23.09 23.36
C LEU A 79 -3.10 -22.95 24.47
N TYR A 80 -3.32 -21.72 24.91
CA TYR A 80 -4.20 -21.36 26.01
C TYR A 80 -5.17 -20.27 25.58
N GLN A 81 -6.42 -20.35 26.00
CA GLN A 81 -7.40 -19.28 25.82
C GLN A 81 -7.90 -18.79 27.18
N VAL A 82 -8.16 -17.50 27.28
CA VAL A 82 -8.87 -16.94 28.43
C VAL A 82 -10.30 -17.45 28.41
N ASP A 83 -10.85 -17.79 29.58
CA ASP A 83 -12.25 -18.22 29.69
C ASP A 83 -13.19 -17.20 28.99
N PRO A 84 -14.04 -17.64 28.04
CA PRO A 84 -14.91 -16.73 27.28
C PRO A 84 -15.82 -15.86 28.15
N GLN A 85 -16.25 -16.36 29.32
CA GLN A 85 -17.10 -15.63 30.26
C GLN A 85 -16.32 -14.59 31.09
N LEU A 86 -14.99 -14.66 31.12
CA LEU A 86 -14.10 -13.75 31.84
C LEU A 86 -13.38 -12.76 30.91
N ARG A 87 -13.21 -13.13 29.64
CA ARG A 87 -12.48 -12.36 28.64
C ARG A 87 -13.00 -10.93 28.51
N GLY A 88 -14.32 -10.73 28.44
CA GLY A 88 -14.92 -9.40 28.36
C GLY A 88 -14.60 -8.53 29.58
N LEU A 89 -14.61 -9.11 30.78
CA LEU A 89 -14.29 -8.43 32.03
C LEU A 89 -12.81 -8.07 32.12
N LEU A 90 -11.90 -8.96 31.69
CA LEU A 90 -10.46 -8.70 31.68
C LEU A 90 -10.07 -7.62 30.65
N LEU A 91 -10.74 -7.57 29.50
CA LEU A 91 -10.55 -6.51 28.51
C LEU A 91 -11.05 -5.16 29.03
N ALA A 92 -12.20 -5.14 29.70
CA ALA A 92 -12.69 -3.94 30.39
C ALA A 92 -11.72 -3.51 31.50
N GLY A 93 -11.10 -4.45 32.20
CA GLY A 93 -10.06 -4.18 33.19
C GLY A 93 -8.79 -3.59 32.58
N LEU A 94 -8.38 -4.05 31.39
CA LEU A 94 -7.24 -3.47 30.66
C LEU A 94 -7.51 -2.01 30.29
N ASP A 95 -8.70 -1.74 29.74
CA ASP A 95 -9.12 -0.39 29.34
C ASP A 95 -9.28 0.52 30.57
N ALA A 96 -9.89 0.04 31.65
CA ALA A 96 -10.06 0.82 32.88
C ALA A 96 -8.73 1.14 33.58
N ALA A 97 -7.77 0.20 33.58
CA ALA A 97 -6.49 0.37 34.28
C ALA A 97 -5.46 1.18 33.47
N TYR A 98 -5.50 1.10 32.14
CA TYR A 98 -4.43 1.66 31.28
C TYR A 98 -4.92 2.45 30.06
N GLY A 99 -6.23 2.49 29.81
CA GLY A 99 -6.83 3.17 28.66
C GLY A 99 -6.66 2.45 27.32
N ILE A 100 -7.39 2.95 26.33
CA ILE A 100 -7.45 2.38 24.97
C ILE A 100 -6.09 2.33 24.27
N ASP A 101 -5.16 3.24 24.61
CA ASP A 101 -3.83 3.27 24.01
C ASP A 101 -2.97 2.09 24.43
N ARG A 102 -3.15 1.57 25.65
CA ARG A 102 -2.49 0.34 26.08
C ARG A 102 -3.03 -0.86 25.32
N LEU A 103 -4.35 -0.92 25.18
CA LEU A 103 -5.03 -1.96 24.42
C LEU A 103 -4.59 -1.97 22.93
N ARG A 104 -4.41 -0.79 22.32
CA ARG A 104 -3.80 -0.65 20.99
C ARG A 104 -2.36 -1.13 20.92
N LYS A 105 -1.51 -0.80 21.90
CA LYS A 105 -0.11 -1.28 21.96
C LYS A 105 -0.04 -2.81 22.04
N VAL A 106 -0.92 -3.44 22.81
CA VAL A 106 -1.03 -4.91 22.88
C VAL A 106 -1.50 -5.49 21.54
N ALA A 107 -2.47 -4.86 20.88
CA ALA A 107 -2.94 -5.27 19.55
C ALA A 107 -1.86 -5.16 18.47
N LEU A 108 -1.06 -4.09 18.48
CA LEU A 108 0.08 -3.91 17.57
C LEU A 108 1.15 -4.99 17.80
N LEU A 109 1.46 -5.32 19.06
CA LEU A 109 2.38 -6.41 19.38
C LEU A 109 1.84 -7.76 18.87
N LEU A 110 0.53 -7.99 19.01
CA LEU A 110 -0.13 -9.21 18.50
C LEU A 110 -0.06 -9.29 16.98
N GLU A 111 -0.29 -8.19 16.27
CA GLU A 111 -0.14 -8.14 14.81
C GLU A 111 1.28 -8.46 14.37
N GLN A 112 2.28 -7.87 15.03
CA GLN A 112 3.69 -8.13 14.76
C GLN A 112 4.10 -9.57 15.05
N TYR A 113 3.63 -10.12 16.18
CA TYR A 113 3.85 -11.52 16.55
C TYR A 113 3.29 -12.46 15.48
N THR A 114 2.08 -12.18 15.01
CA THR A 114 1.38 -12.98 13.99
C THR A 114 2.11 -12.91 12.63
N ASN A 115 2.69 -11.77 12.27
CA ASN A 115 3.48 -11.60 11.03
C ASN A 115 4.85 -12.32 11.06
N GLN A 116 5.32 -12.77 12.23
CA GLN A 116 6.62 -13.42 12.41
C GLN A 116 6.50 -14.88 12.90
N ALA A 117 5.29 -15.38 13.13
CA ALA A 117 5.06 -16.69 13.75
C ALA A 117 5.38 -17.87 12.81
N ASP A 118 5.72 -19.00 13.44
CA ASP A 118 6.25 -20.24 12.86
C ASP A 118 5.31 -20.85 11.78
N PRO A 119 5.80 -21.35 10.62
CA PRO A 119 5.00 -22.01 9.57
C PRO A 119 4.12 -23.20 9.99
N TRP A 120 4.19 -23.64 11.25
CA TRP A 120 3.42 -24.75 11.81
C TRP A 120 2.13 -24.32 12.54
N GLN A 121 1.83 -23.02 12.66
CA GLN A 121 0.53 -22.58 13.18
C GLN A 121 -0.60 -22.85 12.15
N PRO A 122 -1.80 -23.28 12.60
CA PRO A 122 -2.96 -23.33 11.71
C PRO A 122 -3.23 -21.93 11.14
N ARG A 123 -3.26 -21.79 9.82
CA ARG A 123 -3.51 -20.50 9.13
C ARG A 123 -4.77 -19.80 9.65
N GLU A 124 -5.75 -20.56 10.11
CA GLU A 124 -7.01 -20.09 10.68
C GLU A 124 -6.81 -19.30 11.98
N LEU A 125 -5.87 -19.73 12.83
CA LEU A 125 -5.51 -19.03 14.07
C LEU A 125 -4.78 -17.73 13.75
N GLU A 126 -3.87 -17.76 12.77
CA GLU A 126 -3.16 -16.57 12.27
C GLU A 126 -4.16 -15.50 11.79
N TYR A 127 -5.16 -15.89 10.98
CA TYR A 127 -6.22 -14.98 10.54
C TYR A 127 -7.04 -14.44 11.71
N ALA A 128 -7.39 -15.28 12.68
CA ALA A 128 -8.16 -14.86 13.86
C ALA A 128 -7.41 -13.84 14.74
N GLN A 129 -6.11 -14.04 14.97
CA GLN A 129 -5.28 -13.12 15.73
C GLN A 129 -5.06 -11.81 14.99
N ARG A 130 -4.79 -11.88 13.68
CA ARG A 130 -4.63 -10.71 12.82
C ARG A 130 -5.90 -9.87 12.76
N LEU A 131 -7.06 -10.51 12.65
CA LEU A 131 -8.34 -9.82 12.68
C LEU A 131 -8.63 -9.19 14.04
N THR A 132 -8.26 -9.88 15.13
CA THR A 132 -8.39 -9.34 16.50
C THR A 132 -7.51 -8.11 16.71
N ALA A 133 -6.30 -8.10 16.16
CA ALA A 133 -5.43 -6.93 16.19
C ALA A 133 -5.97 -5.80 15.32
N LEU A 134 -6.37 -6.10 14.08
CA LEU A 134 -6.92 -5.12 13.13
C LEU A 134 -8.21 -4.48 13.62
N SER A 135 -9.11 -5.24 14.26
CA SER A 135 -10.38 -4.68 14.77
C SER A 135 -10.18 -3.67 15.89
N ILE A 136 -9.03 -3.70 16.57
CA ILE A 136 -8.65 -2.76 17.61
C ILE A 136 -7.88 -1.55 17.03
N VAL A 137 -7.01 -1.79 16.04
CA VAL A 137 -6.12 -0.77 15.48
C VAL A 137 -6.79 0.02 14.35
N GLU A 138 -7.48 -0.65 13.43
CA GLU A 138 -8.18 -0.08 12.27
C GLU A 138 -9.57 -0.74 12.08
N PRO A 139 -10.58 -0.37 12.89
CA PRO A 139 -11.89 -1.04 12.91
C PRO A 139 -12.63 -1.06 11.56
N SER A 140 -12.52 0.02 10.77
CA SER A 140 -13.10 0.12 9.43
C SER A 140 -12.53 -0.93 8.49
N ARG A 141 -11.21 -1.05 8.46
CA ARG A 141 -10.50 -2.04 7.64
C ARG A 141 -10.81 -3.47 8.05
N ALA A 142 -10.96 -3.72 9.35
CA ALA A 142 -11.39 -5.02 9.85
C ALA A 142 -12.81 -5.37 9.38
N ALA A 143 -13.72 -4.39 9.36
CA ALA A 143 -15.09 -4.55 8.85
C ALA A 143 -15.11 -4.84 7.33
N ASP A 144 -14.31 -4.12 6.54
CA ASP A 144 -14.18 -4.35 5.10
C ASP A 144 -13.60 -5.73 4.78
N TRP A 145 -12.58 -6.15 5.53
CA TRP A 145 -12.00 -7.49 5.41
C TRP A 145 -13.03 -8.58 5.70
N LEU A 146 -13.83 -8.40 6.76
CA LEU A 146 -14.93 -9.30 7.15
C LEU A 146 -16.01 -9.40 6.06
N ALA A 147 -16.40 -8.26 5.47
CA ALA A 147 -17.38 -8.20 4.40
C ALA A 147 -16.90 -8.94 3.13
N ASN A 148 -15.62 -8.77 2.78
CA ASN A 148 -15.00 -9.42 1.63
C ASN A 148 -14.82 -10.94 1.83
N ALA A 149 -14.45 -11.38 3.04
CA ALA A 149 -14.33 -12.79 3.37
C ALA A 149 -15.66 -13.56 3.25
N GLN A 150 -16.79 -12.91 3.58
CA GLN A 150 -18.13 -13.50 3.45
C GLN A 150 -18.57 -13.64 1.99
N GLN A 151 -18.25 -12.67 1.13
CA GLN A 151 -18.56 -12.75 -0.30
C GLN A 151 -17.81 -13.89 -1.00
N GLN A 152 -16.58 -14.19 -0.55
CA GLN A 152 -15.77 -15.30 -1.09
C GLN A 152 -16.19 -16.69 -0.57
N ALA A 153 -16.97 -16.77 0.51
CA ALA A 153 -17.34 -18.02 1.19
C ALA A 153 -18.71 -18.58 0.78
N ALA A 154 -19.43 -17.96 -0.15
CA ALA A 154 -20.72 -18.46 -0.64
C ALA A 154 -20.56 -19.84 -1.31
N GLY A 155 -20.83 -20.91 -0.56
CA GLY A 155 -20.86 -22.30 -1.06
C GLY A 155 -19.75 -23.23 -0.58
N ARG A 156 -18.92 -22.85 0.42
CA ARG A 156 -17.98 -23.77 1.08
C ARG A 156 -18.26 -23.84 2.58
N GLU A 157 -18.38 -25.04 3.13
CA GLU A 157 -18.34 -25.24 4.58
C GLU A 157 -16.92 -24.90 5.07
N THR A 158 -16.80 -23.78 5.76
CA THR A 158 -15.63 -23.43 6.59
C THR A 158 -16.06 -23.30 8.04
N PHE A 159 -15.16 -23.66 8.94
CA PHE A 159 -15.37 -23.83 10.38
C PHE A 159 -16.17 -22.70 11.06
N GLY A 160 -17.15 -23.11 11.88
CA GLY A 160 -17.74 -22.37 13.00
C GLY A 160 -18.45 -21.06 12.67
N GLN A 161 -19.69 -21.11 12.19
CA GLN A 161 -20.60 -19.95 12.17
C GLN A 161 -20.61 -19.21 13.53
N ASP A 162 -20.41 -19.93 14.63
CA ASP A 162 -20.35 -19.41 15.99
C ASP A 162 -19.19 -18.43 16.24
N TRP A 163 -18.03 -18.63 15.60
CA TRP A 163 -16.87 -17.73 15.76
C TRP A 163 -17.09 -16.39 15.03
N PHE A 164 -17.66 -16.45 13.83
CA PHE A 164 -18.06 -15.26 13.07
C PHE A 164 -19.16 -14.46 13.77
N VAL A 165 -20.11 -15.14 14.39
CA VAL A 165 -21.19 -14.52 15.19
C VAL A 165 -20.61 -13.86 16.44
N ALA A 166 -19.73 -14.54 17.18
CA ALA A 166 -19.08 -14.00 18.38
C ALA A 166 -18.22 -12.76 18.10
N MET A 167 -17.51 -12.72 16.96
CA MET A 167 -16.71 -11.55 16.58
C MET A 167 -17.59 -10.36 16.16
N ARG A 168 -18.74 -10.62 15.53
CA ARG A 168 -19.72 -9.58 15.17
C ARG A 168 -20.39 -8.99 16.40
N GLU A 169 -20.75 -9.82 17.38
CA GLU A 169 -21.29 -9.36 18.67
C GLU A 169 -20.30 -8.41 19.37
N ARG A 170 -19.00 -8.75 19.35
CA ARG A 170 -17.91 -7.95 19.93
C ARG A 170 -17.70 -6.59 19.26
N LEU A 171 -18.00 -6.45 17.96
CA LEU A 171 -17.96 -5.19 17.23
C LEU A 171 -19.20 -4.31 17.50
N THR A 172 -20.29 -4.90 17.99
CA THR A 172 -21.56 -4.21 18.26
C THR A 172 -21.79 -3.84 19.73
N GLU A 173 -21.00 -4.39 20.66
CA GLU A 173 -21.10 -4.03 22.08
C GLU A 173 -20.40 -2.69 22.38
N SER A 174 -21.15 -1.74 22.92
CA SER A 174 -20.61 -0.46 23.37
C SER A 174 -19.81 -0.65 24.68
N PRO A 175 -18.57 -0.14 24.82
CA PRO A 175 -17.73 -0.36 26.00
C PRO A 175 -18.29 0.16 27.34
N GLY A 176 -19.34 0.98 27.31
CA GLY A 176 -19.82 1.75 28.46
C GLY A 176 -20.36 0.92 29.64
N ASP A 177 -21.17 -0.11 29.41
CA ASP A 177 -21.84 -0.87 30.49
C ASP A 177 -20.91 -1.87 31.20
N MET A 178 -19.87 -2.35 30.51
CA MET A 178 -18.97 -3.39 31.02
C MET A 178 -17.83 -2.83 31.88
N ALA A 179 -17.34 -1.63 31.57
CA ALA A 179 -16.37 -0.91 32.42
C ALA A 179 -17.00 -0.53 33.77
N GLU A 180 -18.26 -0.10 33.77
CA GLU A 180 -19.01 0.20 34.99
C GLU A 180 -19.31 -1.08 35.80
N THR A 181 -19.55 -2.21 35.14
CA THR A 181 -19.74 -3.51 35.80
C THR A 181 -18.43 -4.06 36.39
N TYR A 182 -17.30 -3.94 35.70
CA TYR A 182 -15.97 -4.29 36.23
C TYR A 182 -15.58 -3.39 37.41
N ALA A 183 -15.83 -2.08 37.32
CA ALA A 183 -15.64 -1.13 38.41
C ALA A 183 -16.59 -1.42 39.60
N ARG A 184 -17.88 -1.70 39.37
CA ARG A 184 -18.86 -2.10 40.41
C ARG A 184 -18.54 -3.44 41.07
N LEU A 185 -17.84 -4.36 40.37
CA LEU A 185 -17.37 -5.63 40.92
C LEU A 185 -16.10 -5.46 41.78
N LEU A 186 -15.28 -4.47 41.46
CA LEU A 186 -14.16 -4.05 42.31
C LEU A 186 -14.61 -3.14 43.47
N ASP A 187 -15.79 -2.52 43.37
CA ASP A 187 -16.30 -1.47 44.27
C ASP A 187 -17.75 -1.71 44.74
N GLN A 188 -18.12 -2.93 45.17
CA GLN A 188 -19.46 -3.17 45.74
C GLN A 188 -19.69 -2.27 46.97
N GLN A 189 -20.49 -1.22 46.78
CA GLN A 189 -20.89 -0.30 47.84
C GLN A 189 -21.71 -1.02 48.92
N PRO A 190 -21.48 -0.70 50.20
CA PRO A 190 -22.22 -1.27 51.31
C PRO A 190 -23.73 -1.02 51.19
N THR A 191 -24.55 -2.02 51.54
CA THR A 191 -26.02 -1.87 51.54
C THR A 191 -26.48 -0.70 52.45
N PRO A 192 -27.69 -0.14 52.30
CA PRO A 192 -28.17 0.96 53.14
C PRO A 192 -28.10 0.70 54.65
N ASP A 193 -28.20 -0.57 55.07
CA ASP A 193 -28.04 -0.97 56.46
C ASP A 193 -26.55 -0.99 56.88
N THR A 194 -25.66 -1.33 55.94
CA THR A 194 -24.20 -1.24 56.09
C THR A 194 -23.71 0.21 56.07
N VAL A 195 -24.27 1.10 55.24
CA VAL A 195 -24.01 2.55 55.26
C VAL A 195 -24.46 3.18 56.58
N ARG A 196 -25.58 2.71 57.15
CA ARG A 196 -26.07 3.16 58.45
C ARG A 196 -25.16 2.72 59.59
N ALA A 197 -24.63 1.50 59.54
CA ALA A 197 -23.65 0.98 60.50
C ALA A 197 -22.30 1.69 60.41
N LEU A 198 -21.80 1.95 59.19
CA LEU A 198 -20.52 2.66 58.95
C LEU A 198 -20.63 4.16 59.27
N GLY A 199 -21.79 4.78 59.04
CA GLY A 199 -22.08 6.16 59.45
C GLY A 199 -22.16 6.33 60.97
N GLN A 200 -22.64 5.33 61.71
CA GLN A 200 -22.60 5.31 63.18
C GLN A 200 -21.17 5.15 63.74
N LEU A 201 -20.25 4.61 62.94
CA LEU A 201 -18.82 4.49 63.24
C LEU A 201 -17.98 5.66 62.67
N GLY A 202 -18.59 6.59 61.94
CA GLY A 202 -17.92 7.77 61.37
C GLY A 202 -17.03 7.52 60.15
N LEU A 203 -17.22 6.41 59.42
CA LEU A 203 -16.33 5.93 58.36
C LEU A 203 -16.97 6.05 56.98
N LEU A 204 -17.20 7.27 56.50
CA LEU A 204 -17.68 7.54 55.14
C LEU A 204 -16.55 8.01 54.21
N PRO A 205 -16.73 7.90 52.87
CA PRO A 205 -15.73 8.34 51.88
C PRO A 205 -15.39 9.83 52.03
N GLY A 206 -14.08 10.14 52.10
CA GLY A 206 -13.55 11.49 52.35
C GLY A 206 -13.08 11.75 53.79
N ALA A 207 -13.23 10.77 54.70
CA ALA A 207 -12.72 10.92 56.07
C ALA A 207 -11.18 10.88 56.14
N PRO A 208 -10.53 11.70 57.00
CA PRO A 208 -9.08 11.74 57.13
C PRO A 208 -8.57 10.48 57.83
N VAL A 209 -8.17 9.50 57.02
CA VAL A 209 -7.78 8.14 57.42
C VAL A 209 -6.72 8.13 58.54
N GLY A 210 -5.83 9.13 58.56
CA GLY A 210 -4.82 9.29 59.62
C GLY A 210 -5.39 9.52 61.03
N GLU A 211 -6.50 10.25 61.18
CA GLU A 211 -7.12 10.51 62.49
C GLU A 211 -7.89 9.29 63.03
N ILE A 212 -8.42 8.45 62.13
CA ILE A 212 -9.20 7.26 62.47
C ILE A 212 -8.31 6.17 63.06
N VAL A 213 -7.16 5.92 62.42
CA VAL A 213 -6.16 4.96 62.92
C VAL A 213 -5.62 5.39 64.28
N GLU A 214 -5.46 6.69 64.49
CA GLU A 214 -4.97 7.24 65.75
C GLU A 214 -6.01 7.13 66.88
N ARG A 215 -7.30 7.36 66.58
CA ARG A 215 -8.39 7.14 67.55
C ARG A 215 -8.60 5.67 67.92
N LEU A 216 -8.51 4.76 66.96
CA LEU A 216 -8.62 3.32 67.22
C LEU A 216 -7.45 2.80 68.08
N ARG A 217 -6.24 3.35 67.88
CA ARG A 217 -5.07 3.07 68.73
C ARG A 217 -5.29 3.55 70.16
N HIS A 218 -5.79 4.77 70.33
CA HIS A 218 -6.13 5.33 71.66
C HIS A 218 -7.25 4.57 72.38
N LEU A 219 -8.23 4.03 71.64
CA LEU A 219 -9.32 3.21 72.19
C LEU A 219 -8.88 1.77 72.51
N ALA A 220 -7.93 1.21 71.75
CA ALA A 220 -7.30 -0.08 72.06
C ALA A 220 -6.47 -0.04 73.36
N GLU A 221 -5.99 1.15 73.75
CA GLU A 221 -5.29 1.39 75.01
C GLU A 221 -6.22 1.84 76.15
N SER A 222 -7.53 1.90 75.91
CA SER A 222 -8.50 2.31 76.94
C SER A 222 -8.75 1.21 77.99
N GLY A 223 -9.04 1.60 79.23
CA GLY A 223 -9.18 0.69 80.37
C GLY A 223 -10.43 -0.21 80.36
N ASP A 224 -11.28 -0.13 79.33
CA ASP A 224 -12.45 -0.99 79.16
C ASP A 224 -12.12 -2.14 78.20
N ALA A 225 -12.03 -3.36 78.76
CA ALA A 225 -11.58 -4.54 78.05
C ALA A 225 -12.46 -4.91 76.85
N ALA A 226 -13.76 -4.59 76.87
CA ALA A 226 -14.65 -4.89 75.75
C ALA A 226 -14.44 -3.91 74.59
N VAL A 227 -14.22 -2.63 74.91
CA VAL A 227 -13.96 -1.59 73.90
C VAL A 227 -12.57 -1.74 73.31
N ALA A 228 -11.56 -2.08 74.12
CA ALA A 228 -10.21 -2.36 73.66
C ALA A 228 -10.17 -3.58 72.73
N ALA A 229 -10.83 -4.69 73.11
CA ALA A 229 -10.91 -5.88 72.27
C ALA A 229 -11.62 -5.61 70.95
N MET A 230 -12.73 -4.85 70.97
CA MET A 230 -13.46 -4.49 69.76
C MET A 230 -12.67 -3.52 68.87
N ALA A 231 -11.92 -2.57 69.44
CA ALA A 231 -11.06 -1.67 68.68
C ALA A 231 -9.88 -2.41 68.01
N VAL A 232 -9.29 -3.39 68.71
CA VAL A 232 -8.26 -4.29 68.15
C VAL A 232 -8.85 -5.17 67.06
N GLU A 233 -10.03 -5.75 67.28
CA GLU A 233 -10.71 -6.62 66.30
C GLU A 233 -11.11 -5.85 65.03
N VAL A 234 -11.64 -4.64 65.17
CA VAL A 234 -11.94 -3.76 64.01
C VAL A 234 -10.66 -3.33 63.30
N SER A 235 -9.59 -2.99 64.04
CA SER A 235 -8.29 -2.67 63.45
C SER A 235 -7.67 -3.86 62.71
N ASP A 236 -7.76 -5.07 63.28
CA ASP A 236 -7.30 -6.34 62.69
C ASP A 236 -8.13 -6.76 61.47
N THR A 237 -9.43 -6.47 61.47
CA THR A 237 -10.35 -6.77 60.36
C THR A 237 -10.21 -5.79 59.20
N LEU A 238 -9.86 -4.53 59.50
CA LEU A 238 -9.57 -3.50 58.50
C LEU A 238 -8.14 -3.61 57.94
N ARG A 239 -7.21 -4.20 58.69
CA ARG A 239 -5.80 -4.37 58.30
C ARG A 239 -5.57 -5.08 56.95
N PRO A 240 -6.33 -6.13 56.54
CA PRO A 240 -6.23 -6.77 55.24
C PRO A 240 -6.79 -5.91 54.10
N LEU A 241 -7.89 -5.18 54.35
CA LEU A 241 -8.55 -4.30 53.37
C LEU A 241 -7.68 -3.09 53.02
N PHE A 242 -6.86 -2.64 53.98
CA PHE A 242 -5.92 -1.53 53.79
C PHE A 242 -4.48 -1.99 53.48
N ARG A 243 -4.22 -3.30 53.35
CA ARG A 243 -2.89 -3.86 53.06
C ARG A 243 -2.46 -3.77 51.59
N TYR A 244 -3.31 -3.31 50.69
CA TYR A 244 -3.00 -3.22 49.25
C TYR A 244 -3.36 -1.90 48.56
N GLY A 245 -3.54 -0.83 49.34
CA GLY A 245 -3.39 0.57 48.86
C GLY A 245 -2.04 1.20 49.24
N VAL A 246 -1.30 0.55 50.13
CA VAL A 246 0.11 0.81 50.43
C VAL A 246 0.70 -0.56 50.73
N SER A 247 1.33 -1.17 49.73
CA SER A 247 2.39 -2.12 50.07
C SER A 247 3.35 -1.32 50.95
N PRO A 248 3.75 -1.79 52.15
CA PRO A 248 5.00 -1.31 52.68
C PRO A 248 6.00 -1.72 51.61
N VAL A 249 6.45 -0.74 50.83
CA VAL A 249 7.85 -0.67 50.44
C VAL A 249 8.58 -1.21 51.67
N PRO A 250 9.43 -2.25 51.58
CA PRO A 250 10.29 -2.58 52.70
C PRO A 250 10.78 -1.25 53.24
N GLN A 251 10.66 -1.01 54.55
CA GLN A 251 11.02 0.26 55.19
C GLN A 251 12.54 0.50 55.09
N ASN A 252 13.09 0.51 53.88
CA ASN A 252 13.97 1.56 53.49
C ASN A 252 13.07 2.76 53.19
N GLU A 253 13.11 3.72 54.11
CA GLU A 253 13.09 5.12 53.72
C GLU A 253 14.20 5.37 52.68
N ASP A 254 14.00 4.95 51.43
CA ASP A 254 14.87 5.31 50.32
C ASP A 254 14.07 6.22 49.39
N ARG A 255 14.12 7.52 49.72
CA ARG A 255 13.67 8.63 48.87
C ARG A 255 14.00 8.35 47.40
N HIS A 256 12.99 8.10 46.56
CA HIS A 256 13.17 8.25 45.12
C HIS A 256 13.43 9.72 44.84
N VAL A 257 14.49 9.99 44.07
CA VAL A 257 14.88 11.36 43.71
C VAL A 257 13.95 11.83 42.59
N SER A 258 13.05 12.78 42.87
CA SER A 258 12.17 13.37 41.84
C SER A 258 12.95 14.40 41.01
N LEU A 259 12.85 14.32 39.68
CA LEU A 259 13.49 15.28 38.78
C LEU A 259 12.94 16.70 38.98
N LEU A 260 11.63 16.85 39.16
CA LEU A 260 11.00 18.16 39.35
C LEU A 260 11.49 18.81 40.63
N ASN A 261 11.67 18.04 41.71
CA ASN A 261 12.27 18.53 42.95
C ASN A 261 13.71 19.01 42.75
N LEU A 262 14.54 18.28 41.99
CA LEU A 262 15.90 18.72 41.67
C LEU A 262 15.94 20.01 40.84
N LEU A 263 14.91 20.24 40.02
CA LEU A 263 14.74 21.46 39.24
C LEU A 263 14.03 22.58 40.01
N ALA A 264 13.58 22.32 41.24
CA ALA A 264 12.73 23.20 42.04
C ALA A 264 11.46 23.64 41.29
N LEU A 265 10.85 22.72 40.56
CA LEU A 265 9.59 22.90 39.84
C LEU A 265 8.46 22.19 40.56
N ASP A 266 7.33 22.87 40.72
CA ASP A 266 6.10 22.26 41.23
C ASP A 266 5.33 21.64 40.06
N PRO A 267 5.09 20.31 40.04
CA PRO A 267 4.33 19.67 38.98
C PRO A 267 2.93 20.27 38.77
N MET A 268 2.27 20.78 39.82
CA MET A 268 0.91 21.36 39.70
C MET A 268 0.89 22.77 39.14
N ALA A 269 2.01 23.49 39.21
CA ALA A 269 2.17 24.80 38.61
C ALA A 269 2.97 24.76 37.30
N LEU A 270 3.36 23.57 36.82
CA LEU A 270 4.32 23.44 35.74
C LEU A 270 3.85 24.16 34.48
N ALA A 271 2.58 24.01 34.10
CA ALA A 271 1.97 24.68 32.93
C ALA A 271 2.09 26.22 32.98
N ASP A 272 1.92 26.82 34.17
CA ASP A 272 2.01 28.26 34.36
C ASP A 272 3.47 28.75 34.40
N VAL A 273 4.40 27.87 34.79
CA VAL A 273 5.80 28.21 35.10
C VAL A 273 6.75 27.87 33.95
N VAL A 274 6.38 27.05 32.96
CA VAL A 274 7.25 26.67 31.82
C VAL A 274 7.87 27.90 31.14
N GLY A 275 7.09 28.95 30.90
CA GLY A 275 7.60 30.19 30.30
C GLY A 275 8.70 30.86 31.14
N THR A 276 8.56 30.83 32.46
CA THR A 276 9.59 31.31 33.40
C THR A 276 10.76 30.34 33.58
N ALA A 277 10.54 29.03 33.47
CA ALA A 277 11.58 28.00 33.52
C ALA A 277 12.56 28.12 32.34
N TRP A 278 12.06 28.57 31.18
CA TRP A 278 12.81 28.86 29.95
C TRP A 278 13.51 30.23 29.91
N ARG A 279 13.66 30.89 31.05
CA ARG A 279 14.47 32.12 31.14
C ARG A 279 15.89 31.89 30.60
N PRO A 280 16.52 32.91 29.98
CA PRO A 280 17.89 32.82 29.50
C PRO A 280 18.85 32.33 30.61
N ARG A 281 19.50 31.19 30.37
CA ARG A 281 20.46 30.60 31.30
C ARG A 281 21.84 31.24 31.13
N THR A 282 22.59 31.30 32.23
CA THR A 282 24.00 31.73 32.19
C THR A 282 24.84 30.73 31.38
N ASN A 283 26.03 31.12 30.92
CA ASN A 283 26.95 30.20 30.25
C ASN A 283 27.33 28.99 31.14
N ARG A 284 27.33 29.16 32.47
CA ARG A 284 27.59 28.05 33.41
C ARG A 284 26.45 27.04 33.40
N ASP A 285 25.20 27.50 33.35
CA ASP A 285 24.01 26.66 33.54
C ASP A 285 23.42 26.16 32.22
N PHE A 286 23.90 26.67 31.07
CA PHE A 286 23.54 26.16 29.75
C PHE A 286 24.07 24.73 29.55
N LEU A 287 23.22 23.81 29.06
CA LEU A 287 23.49 22.39 28.88
C LEU A 287 23.95 21.64 30.13
N ARG A 288 23.66 22.20 31.32
CA ARG A 288 23.94 21.59 32.61
C ARG A 288 22.62 21.28 33.31
N VAL A 289 22.36 20.00 33.56
CA VAL A 289 21.10 19.52 34.13
C VAL A 289 21.35 18.51 35.26
N PRO A 290 20.51 18.52 36.31
CA PRO A 290 20.59 17.51 37.35
C PRO A 290 20.14 16.15 36.80
N ILE A 291 20.85 15.09 37.15
CA ILE A 291 20.53 13.71 36.76
C ILE A 291 20.22 12.80 37.96
N GLY A 292 20.47 13.27 39.19
CA GLY A 292 20.29 12.49 40.40
C GLY A 292 20.96 13.12 41.62
N GLU A 293 21.12 12.34 42.68
CA GLU A 293 21.79 12.77 43.91
C GLU A 293 22.88 11.78 44.34
N THR A 294 23.95 12.28 44.95
CA THR A 294 24.91 11.45 45.66
C THR A 294 24.24 10.76 46.86
N PRO A 295 24.84 9.69 47.43
CA PRO A 295 24.36 9.10 48.69
C PRO A 295 24.24 10.10 49.86
N ALA A 296 24.94 11.24 49.79
CA ALA A 296 24.85 12.33 50.77
C ALA A 296 23.72 13.34 50.47
N GLY A 297 22.84 13.07 49.51
CA GLY A 297 21.72 13.95 49.11
C GLY A 297 22.14 15.19 48.32
N LYS A 298 23.40 15.28 47.87
CA LYS A 298 23.85 16.40 47.01
C LYS A 298 23.48 16.15 45.56
N PRO A 299 22.91 17.12 44.83
CA PRO A 299 22.58 16.97 43.41
C PRO A 299 23.83 16.70 42.57
N VAL A 300 23.68 15.83 41.59
CA VAL A 300 24.70 15.48 40.59
C VAL A 300 24.23 16.02 39.25
N ASP A 301 25.00 16.96 38.70
CA ASP A 301 24.73 17.56 37.40
C ASP A 301 25.52 16.86 36.29
N LEU A 302 24.87 16.68 35.14
CA LEU A 302 25.51 16.36 33.88
C LEU A 302 25.70 17.66 33.08
N ASP A 303 26.93 17.98 32.72
CA ASP A 303 27.28 19.19 31.96
C ASP A 303 27.82 18.83 30.58
N LEU A 304 26.96 18.92 29.55
CA LEU A 304 27.30 18.52 28.18
C LEU A 304 28.18 19.55 27.45
N LYS A 305 28.58 20.65 28.09
CA LYS A 305 29.47 21.64 27.45
C LYS A 305 30.88 21.07 27.25
N GLU A 306 31.62 21.65 26.33
CA GLU A 306 33.03 21.31 26.13
C GLU A 306 33.91 21.69 27.34
N ALA A 307 35.05 21.01 27.47
CA ALA A 307 36.01 21.25 28.56
C ALA A 307 36.51 22.72 28.61
N ALA A 308 36.61 23.39 27.46
CA ALA A 308 36.97 24.82 27.39
C ALA A 308 35.94 25.73 28.11
N GLN A 309 34.71 25.27 28.26
CA GLN A 309 33.62 25.93 29.00
C GLN A 309 33.43 25.33 30.40
N ARG A 310 34.41 24.56 30.88
CA ARG A 310 34.37 23.82 32.15
C ARG A 310 33.24 22.78 32.23
N GLY A 311 32.77 22.28 31.08
CA GLY A 311 31.84 21.16 31.02
C GLY A 311 32.55 19.81 31.00
N MET A 312 31.77 18.73 30.99
CA MET A 312 32.23 17.34 31.00
C MET A 312 32.55 16.80 29.60
N GLY A 313 32.28 17.59 28.55
CA GLY A 313 32.47 17.25 27.15
C GLY A 313 31.15 16.97 26.41
N PRO A 314 31.11 17.19 25.09
CA PRO A 314 29.89 17.11 24.28
C PRO A 314 29.45 15.69 23.92
N HIS A 315 30.30 14.69 24.16
CA HIS A 315 30.00 13.31 23.82
C HIS A 315 30.23 12.41 25.03
N GLY A 316 29.38 11.40 25.22
CA GLY A 316 29.55 10.47 26.31
C GLY A 316 28.78 9.17 26.18
N LEU A 317 29.09 8.26 27.10
CA LEU A 317 28.64 6.87 27.13
C LEU A 317 27.75 6.61 28.34
N VAL A 318 26.66 5.89 28.16
CA VAL A 318 25.81 5.34 29.23
C VAL A 318 25.82 3.81 29.09
N ILE A 319 26.21 3.09 30.15
CA ILE A 319 26.17 1.63 30.16
C ILE A 319 25.34 1.14 31.34
N GLY A 320 24.55 0.09 31.13
CA GLY A 320 23.78 -0.53 32.21
C GLY A 320 23.04 -1.79 31.76
N ALA A 321 23.08 -2.83 32.58
CA ALA A 321 22.38 -4.09 32.37
C ALA A 321 20.85 -3.94 32.36
N GLY A 322 20.15 -5.01 31.99
CA GLY A 322 18.68 -5.06 32.12
C GLY A 322 18.24 -4.79 33.57
N GLY A 323 17.19 -3.97 33.74
CA GLY A 323 16.69 -3.57 35.05
C GLY A 323 17.58 -2.57 35.81
N SER A 324 18.68 -2.08 35.24
CA SER A 324 19.57 -1.10 35.90
C SER A 324 19.00 0.32 35.96
N GLY A 325 17.90 0.61 35.26
CA GLY A 325 17.32 1.97 35.15
C GLY A 325 17.92 2.83 34.03
N ARG A 326 18.61 2.23 33.07
CA ARG A 326 19.25 2.92 31.91
C ARG A 326 18.27 3.73 31.06
N HIS A 327 17.14 3.14 30.64
CA HIS A 327 16.12 3.85 29.86
C HIS A 327 15.57 5.04 30.64
N GLU A 328 15.29 4.84 31.92
CA GLU A 328 14.76 5.88 32.79
C GLU A 328 15.76 7.04 32.96
N LEU A 329 17.05 6.75 33.11
CA LEU A 329 18.08 7.78 33.13
C LEU A 329 18.13 8.60 31.82
N LEU A 330 18.03 7.94 30.66
CA LEU A 330 17.99 8.64 29.37
C LEU A 330 16.77 9.57 29.29
N ARG A 331 15.59 9.09 29.71
CA ARG A 331 14.36 9.90 29.77
C ARG A 331 14.52 11.08 30.71
N THR A 332 15.10 10.86 31.89
CA THR A 332 15.40 11.92 32.88
C THR A 332 16.29 12.99 32.27
N ILE A 333 17.37 12.61 31.58
CA ILE A 333 18.28 13.58 30.96
C ILE A 333 17.60 14.41 29.87
N VAL A 334 16.87 13.75 28.95
CA VAL A 334 16.16 14.44 27.86
C VAL A 334 15.10 15.39 28.44
N THR A 335 14.33 14.93 29.41
CA THR A 335 13.27 15.73 30.05
C THR A 335 13.86 16.90 30.82
N ALA A 336 14.95 16.69 31.57
CA ALA A 336 15.63 17.77 32.28
C ALA A 336 16.15 18.86 31.34
N LEU A 337 16.68 18.46 30.18
CA LEU A 337 17.11 19.41 29.14
C LEU A 337 15.92 20.16 28.55
N ALA A 338 14.81 19.47 28.24
CA ALA A 338 13.59 20.07 27.70
C ALA A 338 12.93 21.07 28.67
N LEU A 339 12.89 20.75 29.96
CA LEU A 339 12.35 21.62 31.02
C LEU A 339 13.21 22.87 31.26
N THR A 340 14.51 22.81 30.97
CA THR A 340 15.44 23.90 31.28
C THR A 340 15.85 24.74 30.07
N HIS A 341 15.60 24.28 28.85
CA HIS A 341 16.02 24.96 27.63
C HIS A 341 14.84 25.07 26.65
N THR A 342 14.77 26.16 25.89
CA THR A 342 13.81 26.30 24.80
C THR A 342 14.22 25.45 23.57
N PRO A 343 13.27 25.02 22.71
CA PRO A 343 13.59 24.37 21.43
C PRO A 343 14.53 25.19 20.53
N ASP A 344 14.47 26.51 20.59
CA ASP A 344 15.41 27.41 19.89
C ASP A 344 16.88 27.27 20.31
N ARG A 345 17.17 26.50 21.36
CA ARG A 345 18.48 26.37 22.00
C ARG A 345 19.00 24.95 22.02
N VAL A 346 18.12 23.97 22.21
CA VAL A 346 18.47 22.55 22.33
C VAL A 346 17.44 21.73 21.60
N ASN A 347 17.90 20.86 20.69
CA ASN A 347 17.07 19.88 20.00
C ASN A 347 17.59 18.47 20.24
N PHE A 348 16.70 17.48 20.10
CA PHE A 348 17.02 16.06 20.26
C PHE A 348 16.81 15.29 18.97
N LEU A 349 17.75 14.41 18.64
CA LEU A 349 17.51 13.31 17.71
C LEU A 349 17.57 12.01 18.53
N LEU A 350 16.43 11.36 18.67
CA LEU A 350 16.25 10.18 19.50
C LEU A 350 16.37 8.94 18.61
N VAL A 351 17.33 8.06 18.90
CA VAL A 351 17.62 6.87 18.09
C VAL A 351 17.45 5.63 18.95
N ASP A 352 16.55 4.73 18.55
CA ASP A 352 16.24 3.47 19.22
C ASP A 352 16.35 2.32 18.21
N SER A 353 17.23 1.36 18.47
CA SER A 353 17.60 0.35 17.48
C SER A 353 16.50 -0.68 17.19
N ARG A 354 15.62 -0.99 18.15
CA ARG A 354 14.61 -2.07 17.99
C ARG A 354 13.17 -1.60 18.13
N TRP A 355 12.78 -1.14 19.32
CA TRP A 355 11.38 -0.88 19.67
C TRP A 355 11.35 0.44 20.40
N ASN A 356 10.48 1.38 19.98
CA ASN A 356 10.36 2.73 20.55
C ASN A 356 9.89 2.71 22.02
N THR A 357 10.70 2.12 22.89
CA THR A 357 10.41 1.81 24.28
C THR A 357 11.02 2.87 25.16
N THR A 358 12.22 3.35 24.82
CA THR A 358 12.92 4.37 25.60
C THR A 358 12.32 5.76 25.38
N PHE A 359 12.04 6.13 24.13
CA PHE A 359 11.75 7.53 23.75
C PHE A 359 10.30 7.81 23.36
N GLY A 360 9.39 6.84 23.49
CA GLY A 360 8.00 6.92 23.02
C GLY A 360 7.30 8.26 23.29
N ALA A 361 7.10 8.63 24.55
CA ALA A 361 6.45 9.89 24.92
C ALA A 361 7.29 11.14 24.55
N LEU A 362 8.62 11.01 24.55
CA LEU A 362 9.53 12.12 24.28
C LEU A 362 9.54 12.54 22.80
N ALA A 363 8.99 11.71 21.91
CA ALA A 363 8.85 12.01 20.48
C ALA A 363 8.00 13.27 20.23
N ASP A 364 7.05 13.56 21.12
CA ASP A 364 6.11 14.68 20.97
C ASP A 364 6.61 16.01 21.56
N LEU A 365 7.83 16.03 22.12
CA LEU A 365 8.41 17.27 22.62
C LEU A 365 8.71 18.23 21.46
N PRO A 366 8.49 19.56 21.65
CA PRO A 366 8.82 20.55 20.61
C PRO A 366 10.33 20.62 20.33
N HIS A 367 11.18 20.11 21.22
CA HIS A 367 12.64 19.99 21.02
C HIS A 367 13.03 18.82 20.12
N THR A 368 12.16 17.84 19.91
CA THR A 368 12.51 16.61 19.20
C THR A 368 12.55 16.88 17.70
N ALA A 369 13.76 16.91 17.14
CA ALA A 369 14.03 17.03 15.71
C ALA A 369 13.76 15.72 14.95
N GLY A 370 13.44 14.65 15.65
CA GLY A 370 12.97 13.40 15.08
C GLY A 370 13.31 12.20 15.96
N THR A 371 12.58 11.11 15.73
CA THR A 371 12.72 9.85 16.45
C THR A 371 12.92 8.72 15.43
N ALA A 372 14.13 8.17 15.40
CA ALA A 372 14.52 7.07 14.52
C ALA A 372 14.43 5.75 15.29
N THR A 373 13.34 5.00 15.08
CA THR A 373 13.05 3.74 15.78
C THR A 373 12.90 2.59 14.79
N ALA A 374 12.91 1.35 15.30
CA ALA A 374 12.71 0.14 14.48
C ALA A 374 13.71 0.04 13.32
N LEU A 375 14.94 0.47 13.57
CA LEU A 375 16.02 0.46 12.59
C LEU A 375 16.50 -0.97 12.29
N ILE A 376 16.46 -1.85 13.27
CA ILE A 376 16.75 -3.29 13.10
C ILE A 376 15.41 -4.02 12.97
N PRO A 377 15.22 -4.90 11.97
CA PRO A 377 16.25 -5.43 11.06
C PRO A 377 16.39 -4.69 9.71
N ASP A 378 15.82 -3.50 9.51
CA ASP A 378 15.74 -2.85 8.20
C ASP A 378 17.02 -2.04 7.83
N PRO A 379 17.92 -2.57 6.97
CA PRO A 379 19.17 -1.89 6.64
C PRO A 379 18.94 -0.56 5.93
N TYR A 380 17.80 -0.43 5.23
CA TYR A 380 17.41 0.79 4.55
C TYR A 380 17.27 1.97 5.52
N LEU A 381 16.64 1.74 6.68
CA LEU A 381 16.45 2.78 7.68
C LEU A 381 17.76 3.19 8.35
N ILE A 382 18.72 2.27 8.46
CA ILE A 382 20.06 2.56 8.96
C ILE A 382 20.81 3.44 7.96
N ASP A 383 20.82 3.09 6.67
CA ASP A 383 21.41 3.92 5.61
C ASP A 383 20.76 5.32 5.57
N ARG A 384 19.44 5.38 5.72
CA ARG A 384 18.68 6.62 5.82
C ARG A 384 19.13 7.49 7.00
N LEU A 385 19.40 6.89 8.16
CA LEU A 385 19.88 7.60 9.35
C LEU A 385 21.28 8.18 9.12
N VAL A 386 22.14 7.42 8.46
CA VAL A 386 23.49 7.86 8.04
C VAL A 386 23.40 9.09 7.16
N GLU A 387 22.56 9.07 6.12
CA GLU A 387 22.37 10.22 5.23
C GLU A 387 21.78 11.45 5.96
N ALA A 388 20.80 11.26 6.83
CA ALA A 388 20.20 12.35 7.61
C ALA A 388 21.20 13.04 8.56
N LEU A 389 22.01 12.23 9.26
CA LEU A 389 23.07 12.72 10.15
C LEU A 389 24.19 13.41 9.37
N ASP A 390 24.68 12.81 8.28
CA ASP A 390 25.72 13.41 7.45
C ASP A 390 25.24 14.72 6.82
N GLY A 391 24.00 14.74 6.33
CA GLY A 391 23.28 15.91 5.85
C GLY A 391 23.25 17.04 6.88
N GLU A 392 22.91 16.75 8.14
CA GLU A 392 22.88 17.76 9.19
C GLU A 392 24.27 18.32 9.50
N LEU A 393 25.31 17.48 9.54
CA LEU A 393 26.69 17.94 9.76
C LEU A 393 27.15 18.86 8.61
N ASN A 394 26.83 18.52 7.37
CA ASN A 394 27.16 19.35 6.20
C ASN A 394 26.41 20.68 6.24
N ARG A 395 25.09 20.65 6.46
CA ARG A 395 24.26 21.85 6.55
C ARG A 395 24.75 22.82 7.62
N ARG A 396 25.04 22.33 8.83
CA ARG A 396 25.59 23.16 9.91
C ARG A 396 26.92 23.78 9.52
N LYS A 397 27.81 23.02 8.87
CA LYS A 397 29.11 23.52 8.39
C LYS A 397 28.93 24.61 7.35
N ASP A 398 28.04 24.42 6.38
CA ASP A 398 27.76 25.40 5.33
C ASP A 398 27.14 26.67 5.91
N LEU A 399 26.21 26.56 6.86
CA LEU A 399 25.62 27.70 7.57
C LEU A 399 26.68 28.54 8.30
N LEU A 400 27.62 27.90 9.00
CA LEU A 400 28.74 28.62 9.67
C LEU A 400 29.65 29.31 8.65
N ARG A 401 29.92 28.66 7.52
CA ARG A 401 30.74 29.22 6.44
C ARG A 401 30.08 30.45 5.81
N GLU A 402 28.81 30.33 5.43
CA GLU A 402 28.04 31.38 4.74
C GLU A 402 27.75 32.59 5.63
N ALA A 403 27.58 32.38 6.94
CA ALA A 403 27.37 33.46 7.90
C ALA A 403 28.64 34.27 8.24
N GLY A 404 29.74 34.12 7.48
CA GLY A 404 31.00 34.84 7.70
C GLY A 404 32.11 33.97 8.29
N ASN A 405 32.12 32.68 7.94
CA ASN A 405 33.18 31.73 8.27
C ASN A 405 33.44 31.57 9.78
N PHE A 406 32.36 31.37 10.54
CA PHE A 406 32.45 31.08 11.96
C PHE A 406 33.18 29.75 12.22
N ALA A 407 34.10 29.76 13.18
CA ALA A 407 34.85 28.57 13.57
C ALA A 407 34.01 27.56 14.37
N SER A 408 32.97 28.03 15.06
CA SER A 408 32.09 27.20 15.88
C SER A 408 30.65 27.71 15.94
N ALA A 409 29.70 26.81 16.22
CA ALA A 409 28.31 27.13 16.51
C ALA A 409 28.18 28.06 17.73
N GLN A 410 29.14 28.00 18.66
CA GLN A 410 29.17 28.91 19.80
C GLN A 410 29.47 30.36 19.37
N ASP A 411 30.47 30.58 18.51
CA ASP A 411 30.83 31.92 18.02
C ASP A 411 29.72 32.51 17.15
N TYR A 412 29.07 31.66 16.36
CA TYR A 412 27.87 31.98 15.60
C TYR A 412 26.75 32.47 16.54
N GLU A 413 26.42 31.68 17.56
CA GLU A 413 25.33 32.02 18.48
C GLU A 413 25.64 33.23 19.37
N ARG A 414 26.91 33.42 19.75
CA ARG A 414 27.36 34.63 20.46
C ARG A 414 27.14 35.88 19.60
N SER A 415 27.45 35.79 18.30
CA SER A 415 27.25 36.88 17.34
C SER A 415 25.77 37.15 17.09
N ARG A 416 24.95 36.10 16.99
CA ARG A 416 23.49 36.23 16.88
C ARG A 416 22.91 36.96 18.10
N ARG A 417 23.31 36.55 19.30
CA ARG A 417 22.89 37.21 20.57
C ARG A 417 23.39 38.65 20.71
N ALA A 418 24.47 39.01 20.03
CA ALA A 418 24.96 40.38 19.96
C ALA A 418 24.16 41.27 18.98
N GLY A 419 23.10 40.75 18.36
CA GLY A 419 22.20 41.50 17.49
C GLY A 419 22.40 41.27 16.00
N ARG A 420 23.29 40.35 15.60
CA ARG A 420 23.43 39.98 14.18
C ARG A 420 22.25 39.12 13.75
N GLU A 421 21.58 39.51 12.66
CA GLU A 421 20.50 38.71 12.08
C GLU A 421 21.07 37.43 11.46
N LEU A 422 20.91 36.32 12.17
CA LEU A 422 21.35 34.98 11.79
C LEU A 422 20.24 33.96 12.11
N GLU A 423 20.15 32.88 11.33
CA GLU A 423 19.24 31.76 11.61
C GLU A 423 19.50 31.16 13.00
N LYS A 424 18.49 30.57 13.63
CA LYS A 424 18.68 29.89 14.92
C LYS A 424 19.42 28.58 14.69
N LEU A 425 20.50 28.34 15.44
CA LEU A 425 21.28 27.10 15.37
C LEU A 425 21.33 26.40 16.73
N PRO A 426 20.25 25.70 17.16
CA PRO A 426 20.23 25.02 18.45
C PRO A 426 21.29 23.91 18.52
N THR A 427 21.80 23.65 19.72
CA THR A 427 22.64 22.48 19.97
C THR A 427 21.81 21.22 19.75
N LEU A 428 22.26 20.34 18.86
CA LEU A 428 21.60 19.06 18.61
C LEU A 428 22.25 17.99 19.49
N VAL A 429 21.48 17.36 20.37
CA VAL A 429 21.92 16.18 21.10
C VAL A 429 21.38 14.95 20.39
N VAL A 430 22.26 14.10 19.88
CA VAL A 430 21.92 12.81 19.30
C VAL A 430 22.02 11.76 20.40
N ILE A 431 20.91 11.18 20.81
CA ILE A 431 20.86 10.14 21.83
C ILE A 431 20.59 8.81 21.12
N CYS A 432 21.55 7.89 21.16
CA CYS A 432 21.44 6.58 20.54
C CYS A 432 21.40 5.49 21.60
N ASP A 433 20.22 4.89 21.74
CA ASP A 433 20.03 3.75 22.61
C ASP A 433 20.38 2.43 21.91
N GLU A 434 21.01 1.53 22.66
CA GLU A 434 21.58 0.27 22.15
C GLU A 434 22.45 0.45 20.89
N PHE A 435 23.37 1.41 20.94
CA PHE A 435 24.22 1.75 19.78
C PHE A 435 25.09 0.55 19.34
N THR A 436 25.44 -0.35 20.26
CA THR A 436 26.26 -1.54 19.97
C THR A 436 25.54 -2.50 19.03
N GLU A 437 24.24 -2.71 19.24
CA GLU A 437 23.40 -3.50 18.33
C GLU A 437 23.27 -2.82 16.97
N LEU A 438 23.07 -1.49 16.98
CA LEU A 438 22.96 -0.72 15.74
C LEU A 438 24.24 -0.77 14.90
N LEU A 439 25.42 -0.68 15.52
CA LEU A 439 26.71 -0.82 14.83
C LEU A 439 26.95 -2.24 14.30
N SER A 440 26.42 -3.26 14.98
CA SER A 440 26.53 -4.66 14.55
C SER A 440 25.62 -4.98 13.37
N ALA A 441 24.43 -4.37 13.29
CA ALA A 441 23.50 -4.55 12.18
C ALA A 441 23.77 -3.59 11.00
N GLY A 442 24.34 -2.42 11.28
CA GLY A 442 24.53 -1.35 10.31
C GLY A 442 25.81 -1.46 9.48
N PRO A 443 25.88 -0.74 8.35
CA PRO A 443 27.06 -0.65 7.50
C PRO A 443 28.20 0.13 8.17
N GLU A 444 29.43 -0.03 7.66
CA GLU A 444 30.61 0.68 8.17
C GLU A 444 30.47 2.21 8.10
N THR A 445 29.68 2.72 7.16
CA THR A 445 29.37 4.16 7.02
C THR A 445 28.71 4.74 8.28
N LEU A 446 27.95 3.95 9.04
CA LEU A 446 27.39 4.39 10.32
C LEU A 446 28.48 4.69 11.36
N ARG A 447 29.48 3.81 11.48
CA ARG A 447 30.65 4.04 12.36
C ARG A 447 31.41 5.29 11.94
N GLN A 448 31.57 5.50 10.63
CA GLN A 448 32.23 6.69 10.08
C GLN A 448 31.48 7.98 10.45
N VAL A 449 30.15 7.99 10.37
CA VAL A 449 29.34 9.15 10.78
C VAL A 449 29.47 9.40 12.27
N PHE A 450 29.39 8.39 13.15
CA PHE A 450 29.60 8.59 14.59
C PHE A 450 31.01 9.13 14.92
N ARG A 451 32.06 8.62 14.25
CA ARG A 451 33.43 9.17 14.37
C ARG A 451 33.51 10.61 13.88
N ARG A 452 32.83 10.93 12.78
CA ARG A 452 32.75 12.30 12.26
C ARG A 452 32.07 13.24 13.25
N ILE A 453 30.98 12.81 13.90
CA ILE A 453 30.35 13.54 15.00
C ILE A 453 31.35 13.73 16.16
N GLY A 454 32.04 12.68 16.60
CA GLY A 454 33.05 12.80 17.67
C GLY A 454 34.17 13.80 17.36
N ARG A 455 34.61 13.86 16.09
CA ARG A 455 35.69 14.77 15.65
C ARG A 455 35.24 16.22 15.42
N THR A 456 34.06 16.41 14.83
CA THR A 456 33.61 17.73 14.32
C THR A 456 32.36 18.27 15.00
N GLY A 457 31.63 17.42 15.72
CA GLY A 457 30.37 17.74 16.38
C GLY A 457 30.50 18.87 17.39
N ARG A 458 31.60 18.92 18.17
CA ARG A 458 31.91 20.04 19.08
C ARG A 458 31.82 21.40 18.39
N ALA A 459 32.48 21.57 17.25
CA ALA A 459 32.48 22.83 16.51
C ALA A 459 31.11 23.11 15.88
N LEU A 460 30.38 22.08 15.47
CA LEU A 460 29.07 22.21 14.82
C LEU A 460 27.89 22.31 15.82
N GLY A 461 28.15 22.20 17.12
CA GLY A 461 27.10 22.13 18.14
C GLY A 461 26.25 20.86 18.04
N VAL A 462 26.86 19.73 17.68
CA VAL A 462 26.26 18.39 17.64
C VAL A 462 26.91 17.53 18.71
N HIS A 463 26.13 17.11 19.70
CA HIS A 463 26.53 16.35 20.86
C HIS A 463 26.05 14.89 20.70
N LEU A 464 26.79 13.92 21.25
CA LEU A 464 26.51 12.49 21.02
C LEU A 464 26.47 11.73 22.35
N MET A 465 25.32 11.15 22.66
CA MET A 465 25.14 10.29 23.83
C MET A 465 24.84 8.87 23.35
N LEU A 466 25.77 7.95 23.63
CA LEU A 466 25.65 6.55 23.24
C LEU A 466 25.27 5.71 24.46
N SER A 467 24.29 4.84 24.32
CA SER A 467 23.82 3.96 25.39
C SER A 467 23.88 2.50 24.97
N ALA A 468 24.31 1.61 25.85
CA ALA A 468 24.41 0.18 25.57
C ALA A 468 24.11 -0.68 26.81
N ARG A 469 23.44 -1.82 26.61
CA ARG A 469 23.30 -2.83 27.67
C ARG A 469 24.57 -3.63 27.89
N ARG A 470 25.26 -3.94 26.79
CA ARG A 470 26.49 -4.73 26.75
C ARG A 470 27.52 -3.98 25.92
N LEU A 471 28.79 -4.05 26.34
CA LEU A 471 29.86 -3.30 25.69
C LEU A 471 31.08 -4.19 25.48
N THR A 472 31.62 -4.16 24.26
CA THR A 472 32.89 -4.81 23.89
C THR A 472 33.90 -3.78 23.41
N GLU A 473 35.19 -4.14 23.50
CA GLU A 473 36.29 -3.28 23.05
C GLU A 473 36.23 -3.00 21.55
N GLU A 474 35.83 -3.99 20.74
CA GLU A 474 35.66 -3.87 19.29
C GLU A 474 34.60 -2.82 18.91
N GLN A 475 33.45 -2.82 19.59
CA GLN A 475 32.37 -1.88 19.30
C GLN A 475 32.68 -0.45 19.75
N LEU A 476 33.41 -0.30 20.87
CA LEU A 476 33.82 0.99 21.37
C LEU A 476 34.96 1.60 20.52
N GLY A 477 35.97 0.79 20.18
CA GLY A 477 37.08 1.13 19.29
C GLY A 477 37.57 2.59 19.42
N ASP A 478 37.77 3.24 18.27
CA ASP A 478 38.21 4.65 18.23
C ASP A 478 37.18 5.65 18.77
N LEU A 479 35.90 5.26 18.93
CA LEU A 479 34.88 6.16 19.51
C LEU A 479 35.21 6.49 20.97
N ALA A 480 35.90 5.59 21.68
CA ALA A 480 36.34 5.79 23.06
C ALA A 480 37.08 7.11 23.27
N THR A 481 37.83 7.57 22.26
CA THR A 481 38.66 8.78 22.32
C THR A 481 37.86 10.07 22.31
N TYR A 482 36.61 10.04 21.82
CA TYR A 482 35.73 11.21 21.75
C TYR A 482 34.75 11.28 22.93
N LEU A 483 34.48 10.14 23.60
CA LEU A 483 33.52 10.01 24.69
C LEU A 483 34.13 10.53 26.01
N SER A 484 33.81 11.77 26.35
CA SER A 484 34.43 12.55 27.43
C SER A 484 33.86 12.20 28.80
N TYR A 485 32.54 12.06 28.91
CA TYR A 485 31.87 11.61 30.13
C TYR A 485 31.32 10.19 29.96
N ARG A 486 31.28 9.46 31.06
CA ARG A 486 30.87 8.05 31.10
C ARG A 486 30.02 7.81 32.34
N ILE A 487 28.82 7.30 32.10
CA ILE A 487 27.88 6.90 33.13
C ILE A 487 27.77 5.39 33.10
N ALA A 488 28.09 4.73 34.21
CA ALA A 488 27.89 3.29 34.34
C ALA A 488 26.93 3.01 35.49
N LEU A 489 25.75 2.50 35.14
CA LEU A 489 24.84 1.84 36.05
C LEU A 489 25.33 0.40 36.29
N ARG A 490 24.55 -0.40 37.03
CA ARG A 490 24.86 -1.81 37.26
C ARG A 490 25.17 -2.54 35.93
N THR A 491 26.36 -3.12 35.80
CA THR A 491 26.78 -3.88 34.60
C THR A 491 26.77 -5.39 34.85
N ASP A 492 26.51 -6.19 33.82
CA ASP A 492 26.47 -7.66 33.93
C ASP A 492 27.86 -8.26 34.17
N ALA A 493 28.92 -7.61 33.67
CA ALA A 493 30.29 -8.09 33.83
C ALA A 493 31.28 -7.02 34.31
N ALA A 494 32.24 -7.43 35.14
CA ALA A 494 33.34 -6.58 35.60
C ALA A 494 34.23 -6.04 34.47
N SER A 495 34.28 -6.71 33.32
CA SER A 495 34.99 -6.23 32.11
C SER A 495 34.29 -5.02 31.48
N GLU A 496 32.96 -4.98 31.50
CA GLU A 496 32.17 -3.88 30.97
C GLU A 496 32.35 -2.62 31.81
N SER A 497 32.30 -2.77 33.14
CA SER A 497 32.64 -1.69 34.09
C SER A 497 34.04 -1.15 33.85
N ARG A 498 35.04 -2.03 33.66
CA ARG A 498 36.43 -1.60 33.39
C ARG A 498 36.56 -0.86 32.07
N LEU A 499 35.88 -1.32 31.03
CA LEU A 499 35.91 -0.67 29.73
C LEU A 499 35.26 0.72 29.78
N ALA A 500 34.17 0.87 30.53
CA ALA A 500 33.49 2.14 30.71
C ALA A 500 34.24 3.07 31.69
N LEU A 501 34.44 2.67 32.94
CA LEU A 501 34.96 3.55 34.00
C LEU A 501 36.47 3.44 34.26
N GLY A 502 37.10 2.35 33.86
CA GLY A 502 38.46 1.97 34.29
C GLY A 502 38.50 1.15 35.59
N THR A 503 37.37 0.96 36.28
CA THR A 503 37.25 0.21 37.54
C THR A 503 36.18 -0.90 37.44
N THR A 504 36.09 -1.80 38.42
CA THR A 504 35.03 -2.83 38.49
C THR A 504 33.79 -2.39 39.28
N GLU A 505 33.80 -1.17 39.84
CA GLU A 505 32.84 -0.72 40.84
C GLU A 505 31.39 -0.71 40.35
N ALA A 506 31.14 -0.51 39.05
CA ALA A 506 29.78 -0.52 38.51
C ALA A 506 29.17 -1.93 38.47
N HIS A 507 29.99 -2.98 38.39
CA HIS A 507 29.52 -4.37 38.48
C HIS A 507 29.10 -4.75 39.91
N GLU A 508 29.71 -4.10 40.91
CA GLU A 508 29.46 -4.33 42.34
C GLU A 508 28.29 -3.47 42.88
N LEU A 509 27.61 -2.71 42.01
CA LEU A 509 26.44 -1.92 42.39
C LEU A 509 25.28 -2.83 42.82
N PRO A 510 24.46 -2.39 43.79
CA PRO A 510 23.27 -3.13 44.21
C PRO A 510 22.26 -3.24 43.06
N ASP A 511 21.35 -4.21 43.15
CA ASP A 511 20.28 -4.44 42.18
C ASP A 511 19.20 -3.33 42.18
N GLU A 512 19.39 -2.26 42.95
CA GLU A 512 18.54 -1.08 42.94
C GLU A 512 18.69 -0.28 41.62
N PRO A 513 17.62 -0.11 40.83
CA PRO A 513 17.70 0.64 39.59
C PRO A 513 18.12 2.09 39.82
N GLY A 514 18.75 2.70 38.82
CA GLY A 514 19.16 4.10 38.83
C GLY A 514 20.42 4.40 39.65
N THR A 515 20.97 3.44 40.40
CA THR A 515 22.28 3.66 41.04
C THR A 515 23.39 3.51 40.01
N GLY A 516 24.33 4.46 40.00
CA GLY A 516 25.42 4.47 39.04
C GLY A 516 26.61 5.31 39.47
N TYR A 517 27.61 5.32 38.59
CA TYR A 517 28.78 6.16 38.69
C TYR A 517 28.86 7.08 37.47
N LEU A 518 29.16 8.36 37.69
CA LEU A 518 29.49 9.34 36.65
C LEU A 518 31.00 9.63 36.71
N ASN A 519 31.70 9.37 35.62
CA ASN A 519 33.09 9.78 35.42
C ASN A 519 33.17 10.79 34.27
N ALA A 520 33.80 11.95 34.50
CA ALA A 520 33.91 13.03 33.53
C ALA A 520 35.34 13.60 33.42
N GLY A 521 36.36 12.83 33.82
CA GLY A 521 37.74 13.27 33.76
C GLY A 521 38.72 12.40 34.56
N PRO A 522 39.93 12.91 34.89
CA PRO A 522 40.94 12.14 35.61
C PRO A 522 40.66 11.94 37.12
N GLY A 523 39.52 12.44 37.62
CA GLY A 523 39.12 12.31 39.02
C GLY A 523 38.37 11.00 39.32
N PRO A 524 38.09 10.70 40.60
CA PRO A 524 37.28 9.54 40.97
C PRO A 524 35.85 9.68 40.43
N ALA A 525 35.27 8.54 40.06
CA ALA A 525 33.88 8.50 39.61
C ALA A 525 32.93 8.87 40.76
N ILE A 526 31.88 9.64 40.45
CA ILE A 526 30.90 10.12 41.42
C ILE A 526 29.75 9.11 41.48
N ARG A 527 29.58 8.44 42.61
CA ARG A 527 28.40 7.59 42.84
C ARG A 527 27.14 8.45 43.00
N PHE A 528 26.07 8.06 42.33
CA PHE A 528 24.79 8.75 42.38
C PHE A 528 23.61 7.78 42.26
N ARG A 529 22.43 8.25 42.65
CA ARG A 529 21.13 7.64 42.41
C ARG A 529 20.35 8.54 41.46
N ALA A 530 20.00 8.02 40.29
CA ALA A 530 19.33 8.75 39.23
C ALA A 530 17.95 9.26 39.65
N ALA A 531 17.62 10.47 39.22
CA ALA A 531 16.29 11.02 39.35
C ALA A 531 15.32 10.34 38.38
N ARG A 532 14.03 10.34 38.72
CA ARG A 532 12.95 9.72 37.92
C ARG A 532 11.71 10.60 37.92
N LEU A 533 10.81 10.33 36.97
CA LEU A 533 9.46 10.93 36.88
C LEU A 533 8.40 9.85 37.11
N THR A 534 8.42 9.26 38.32
CA THR A 534 7.55 8.13 38.71
C THR A 534 6.64 8.47 39.89
N GLY A 535 6.25 9.75 40.04
CA GLY A 535 5.39 10.20 41.13
C GLY A 535 3.89 10.03 40.84
N PRO A 536 2.98 10.57 41.69
CA PRO A 536 1.54 10.65 41.39
C PRO A 536 1.30 11.30 40.02
N ILE A 537 0.10 11.16 39.40
CA ILE A 537 -0.22 11.61 38.03
C ILE A 537 0.47 12.95 37.64
N ALA A 538 0.48 13.91 38.56
CA ALA A 538 1.15 15.20 38.46
C ALA A 538 2.66 15.18 38.13
N ASP A 539 3.44 14.23 38.65
CA ASP A 539 4.90 14.06 38.48
C ASP A 539 5.21 12.84 37.58
N SER A 540 4.44 12.71 36.49
CA SER A 540 4.61 11.68 35.46
C SER A 540 5.22 12.27 34.18
N LEU A 541 5.97 11.45 33.45
CA LEU A 541 6.58 11.83 32.16
C LEU A 541 5.53 12.33 31.15
N ASP A 542 4.40 11.64 31.05
CA ASP A 542 3.34 11.97 30.09
C ASP A 542 2.75 13.36 30.37
N THR A 543 2.53 13.70 31.65
CA THR A 543 2.05 15.03 32.04
C THR A 543 3.04 16.13 31.66
N VAL A 544 4.34 15.90 31.86
CA VAL A 544 5.38 16.86 31.46
C VAL A 544 5.40 17.03 29.94
N VAL A 545 5.30 15.94 29.18
CA VAL A 545 5.26 15.98 27.72
C VAL A 545 4.02 16.72 27.22
N ASP A 546 2.84 16.44 27.76
CA ASP A 546 1.59 17.08 27.35
C ASP A 546 1.63 18.60 27.57
N ILE A 547 2.20 19.05 28.69
CA ILE A 547 2.41 20.47 28.99
C ILE A 547 3.40 21.10 27.98
N LEU A 548 4.47 20.39 27.64
CA LEU A 548 5.52 20.90 26.76
C LEU A 548 5.17 20.82 25.27
N ARG A 549 4.32 19.89 24.82
CA ARG A 549 4.04 19.59 23.41
C ARG A 549 3.75 20.83 22.56
N ASN A 550 3.02 21.79 23.12
CA ASN A 550 2.64 23.03 22.44
C ASN A 550 3.41 24.27 22.94
N SER A 551 4.50 24.07 23.68
CA SER A 551 5.32 25.15 24.23
C SER A 551 6.47 25.51 23.27
N GLY A 552 6.51 26.74 22.76
CA GLY A 552 7.58 27.22 21.89
C GLY A 552 7.51 26.71 20.44
N PRO A 553 8.45 27.12 19.57
CA PRO A 553 8.48 26.71 18.17
C PRO A 553 8.97 25.25 18.03
N PRO A 554 8.41 24.45 17.10
CA PRO A 554 8.86 23.09 16.88
C PRO A 554 10.29 23.07 16.32
N ALA A 555 11.04 22.05 16.71
CA ALA A 555 12.38 21.78 16.21
C ALA A 555 12.35 21.53 14.69
N ARG A 556 13.37 22.05 14.01
CA ARG A 556 13.60 21.71 12.59
C ARG A 556 13.82 20.19 12.48
N PRO A 557 13.03 19.48 11.64
CA PRO A 557 13.16 18.04 11.51
C PRO A 557 14.52 17.69 10.89
N VAL A 558 15.28 16.85 11.59
CA VAL A 558 16.48 16.18 11.07
C VAL A 558 16.12 14.79 10.55
N TRP A 559 15.16 14.14 11.21
CA TRP A 559 14.62 12.85 10.78
C TRP A 559 13.13 12.98 10.52
N LEU A 560 12.75 12.90 9.24
CA LEU A 560 11.34 12.77 8.85
C LEU A 560 10.90 11.33 8.99
N PRO A 561 9.61 11.05 9.28
CA PRO A 561 9.10 9.68 9.25
C PRO A 561 9.42 9.00 7.91
N PRO A 562 9.91 7.74 7.90
CA PRO A 562 10.07 7.00 6.65
C PRO A 562 8.75 6.90 5.89
N LEU A 563 8.80 6.90 4.56
CA LEU A 563 7.60 6.75 3.71
C LEU A 563 6.99 5.36 3.89
N THR A 564 6.10 5.16 4.86
CA THR A 564 5.42 3.87 5.09
C THR A 564 3.97 3.89 4.62
N ARG A 565 3.31 5.05 4.65
CA ARG A 565 1.93 5.25 4.20
C ARG A 565 1.90 5.82 2.78
N GLN A 566 1.13 5.21 1.89
CA GLN A 566 0.84 5.79 0.58
C GLN A 566 -0.17 6.93 0.75
N ALA A 567 0.22 8.14 0.35
CA ALA A 567 -0.69 9.27 0.31
C ALA A 567 -1.78 9.05 -0.76
N ALA A 568 -2.99 9.54 -0.48
CA ALA A 568 -4.10 9.55 -1.43
C ALA A 568 -3.95 10.65 -2.48
N LEU A 569 -4.78 10.62 -3.53
CA LEU A 569 -4.71 11.58 -4.64
C LEU A 569 -5.09 13.00 -4.22
N ASP A 570 -6.14 13.16 -3.42
CA ASP A 570 -6.60 14.45 -2.89
C ASP A 570 -5.61 15.07 -1.89
N GLU A 571 -4.82 14.27 -1.18
CA GLU A 571 -3.72 14.78 -0.35
C GLU A 571 -2.62 15.44 -1.20
N ALA A 572 -2.41 14.97 -2.43
CA ALA A 572 -1.38 15.49 -3.33
C ALA A 572 -1.90 16.58 -4.30
N LEU A 573 -3.12 16.42 -4.82
CA LEU A 573 -3.76 17.35 -5.75
C LEU A 573 -4.43 18.55 -5.05
N GLY A 574 -4.70 18.43 -3.76
CA GLY A 574 -5.45 19.41 -2.97
C GLY A 574 -6.97 19.16 -2.99
N SER A 575 -7.73 20.11 -2.44
CA SER A 575 -9.17 19.95 -2.23
C SER A 575 -9.97 19.79 -3.54
N LEU A 576 -10.79 18.74 -3.58
CA LEU A 576 -11.68 18.45 -4.70
C LEU A 576 -12.99 19.24 -4.61
N ARG A 577 -13.53 19.61 -5.77
CA ARG A 577 -14.83 20.30 -5.88
C ARG A 577 -15.59 19.85 -7.13
N VAL A 578 -16.91 19.97 -7.10
CA VAL A 578 -17.78 19.69 -8.25
C VAL A 578 -18.21 21.00 -8.91
N THR A 579 -18.08 21.08 -10.22
CA THR A 579 -18.60 22.20 -11.03
C THR A 579 -19.35 21.66 -12.25
N SER A 580 -20.26 22.45 -12.81
CA SER A 580 -21.01 22.07 -14.02
C SER A 580 -20.13 21.93 -15.25
N GLU A 581 -19.01 22.66 -15.32
CA GLU A 581 -18.11 22.68 -16.47
C GLU A 581 -17.09 21.53 -16.45
N HIS A 582 -16.51 21.24 -15.29
CA HIS A 582 -15.41 20.28 -15.17
C HIS A 582 -15.78 18.97 -14.41
N GLY A 583 -17.00 18.86 -13.89
CA GLY A 583 -17.36 17.76 -12.99
C GLY A 583 -16.58 17.82 -11.67
N LEU A 584 -16.28 16.66 -11.09
CA LEU A 584 -15.43 16.51 -9.91
C LEU A 584 -13.96 16.69 -10.31
N HIS A 585 -13.32 17.74 -9.80
CA HIS A 585 -11.94 18.08 -10.19
C HIS A 585 -11.15 18.76 -9.06
N ALA A 586 -9.82 18.78 -9.20
CA ALA A 586 -8.88 19.56 -8.41
C ALA A 586 -8.67 20.95 -9.06
N GLY A 587 -9.10 22.02 -8.39
CA GLY A 587 -9.25 23.34 -9.01
C GLY A 587 -7.98 24.07 -9.44
N GLY A 588 -6.80 23.69 -8.93
CA GLY A 588 -5.54 24.42 -9.14
C GLY A 588 -4.64 23.89 -10.27
N LEU A 589 -4.98 22.75 -10.87
CA LEU A 589 -4.12 22.00 -11.80
C LEU A 589 -4.87 21.57 -13.07
N HIS A 590 -6.05 22.16 -13.33
CA HIS A 590 -6.90 21.76 -14.43
C HIS A 590 -6.22 22.03 -15.78
N GLY A 591 -6.10 21.02 -16.64
CA GLY A 591 -5.55 21.17 -18.00
C GLY A 591 -4.03 21.28 -18.12
N GLU A 592 -3.28 21.22 -17.01
CA GLU A 592 -1.83 21.46 -17.01
C GLU A 592 -1.00 20.26 -17.47
N LEU A 593 -1.58 19.05 -17.54
CA LEU A 593 -0.87 17.79 -17.81
C LEU A 593 0.34 17.51 -16.89
N LEU A 594 0.36 18.17 -15.73
CA LEU A 594 1.38 18.04 -14.70
C LEU A 594 0.77 17.35 -13.47
N LEU A 595 1.27 16.17 -13.11
CA LEU A 595 0.60 15.30 -12.11
C LEU A 595 1.55 14.87 -11.00
N PRO A 596 1.12 14.95 -9.73
CA PRO A 596 1.83 14.32 -8.64
C PRO A 596 1.49 12.83 -8.61
N ILE A 597 2.49 11.97 -8.57
CA ILE A 597 2.28 10.51 -8.70
C ILE A 597 2.99 9.70 -7.61
N ALA A 598 3.93 10.31 -6.90
CA ALA A 598 4.64 9.70 -5.80
C ALA A 598 5.13 10.77 -4.82
N VAL A 599 5.53 10.34 -3.63
CA VAL A 599 6.37 11.13 -2.72
C VAL A 599 7.77 10.56 -2.78
N TYR A 600 8.79 11.38 -3.02
CA TYR A 600 10.18 10.95 -2.97
C TYR A 600 10.88 11.45 -1.71
N ASP A 601 11.78 10.63 -1.16
CA ASP A 601 12.46 10.88 0.11
C ASP A 601 13.90 11.35 -0.14
N GLN A 602 14.29 12.46 0.50
CA GLN A 602 15.65 12.99 0.45
C GLN A 602 16.21 13.14 1.86
N PRO A 603 16.68 12.03 2.48
CA PRO A 603 17.10 12.03 3.88
C PRO A 603 18.26 12.98 4.16
N ARG A 604 19.22 13.07 3.22
CA ARG A 604 20.37 13.97 3.32
C ARG A 604 19.99 15.45 3.31
N GLN A 605 18.96 15.80 2.54
CA GLN A 605 18.39 17.16 2.48
C GLN A 605 17.30 17.38 3.54
N GLN A 606 16.89 16.32 4.26
CA GLN A 606 15.88 16.32 5.31
C GLN A 606 14.52 16.83 4.80
N ARG A 607 14.13 16.40 3.60
CA ARG A 607 12.86 16.76 2.97
C ARG A 607 12.23 15.57 2.24
N GLN A 608 10.91 15.63 2.11
CA GLN A 608 10.10 14.73 1.29
C GLN A 608 9.25 15.62 0.39
N ASP A 609 9.31 15.38 -0.92
CA ASP A 609 8.63 16.21 -1.91
C ASP A 609 7.74 15.34 -2.80
N LEU A 610 6.75 15.95 -3.44
CA LEU A 610 5.97 15.27 -4.47
C LEU A 610 6.81 15.12 -5.75
N PHE A 611 6.79 13.92 -6.32
CA PHE A 611 7.29 13.68 -7.66
C PHE A 611 6.21 14.01 -8.67
N TRP A 612 6.50 14.98 -9.53
CA TRP A 612 5.63 15.43 -10.59
C TRP A 612 6.10 14.85 -11.94
N ILE A 613 5.14 14.36 -12.72
CA ILE A 613 5.38 14.02 -14.12
C ILE A 613 4.74 15.08 -15.01
N ASP A 614 5.48 15.46 -16.05
CA ASP A 614 5.03 16.38 -17.08
C ASP A 614 4.69 15.58 -18.34
N LEU A 615 3.44 15.67 -18.77
CA LEU A 615 2.90 15.00 -19.94
C LEU A 615 2.62 15.97 -21.10
N SER A 616 2.99 17.24 -20.98
CA SER A 616 2.60 18.34 -21.89
C SER A 616 3.38 18.42 -23.21
N GLY A 617 4.26 17.46 -23.52
CA GLY A 617 5.12 17.50 -24.72
C GLY A 617 5.29 16.17 -25.45
N ASP A 618 6.17 16.17 -26.46
CA ASP A 618 6.45 15.03 -27.35
C ASP A 618 7.03 13.79 -26.62
N ARG A 619 7.38 13.93 -25.34
CA ARG A 619 7.83 12.84 -24.46
C ARG A 619 6.85 12.50 -23.34
N GLY A 620 5.57 12.86 -23.51
CA GLY A 620 4.51 12.58 -22.52
C GLY A 620 4.12 11.11 -22.40
N HIS A 621 4.95 10.16 -22.85
CA HIS A 621 4.75 8.74 -22.61
C HIS A 621 5.28 8.34 -21.22
N VAL A 622 4.63 7.35 -20.60
CA VAL A 622 4.95 6.87 -19.25
C VAL A 622 5.29 5.38 -19.27
N ALA A 623 6.46 5.03 -18.75
CA ALA A 623 6.87 3.65 -18.53
C ALA A 623 6.78 3.31 -17.03
N VAL A 624 6.11 2.21 -16.68
CA VAL A 624 5.96 1.72 -15.30
C VAL A 624 6.53 0.31 -15.19
N VAL A 625 7.77 0.19 -14.71
CA VAL A 625 8.50 -1.08 -14.71
C VAL A 625 8.71 -1.58 -13.29
N GLY A 626 8.51 -2.88 -13.04
CA GLY A 626 8.69 -3.44 -11.70
C GLY A 626 8.27 -4.90 -11.58
N ALA A 627 8.79 -5.59 -10.57
CA ALA A 627 8.50 -6.99 -10.26
C ALA A 627 7.00 -7.29 -10.12
N ARG A 628 6.67 -8.59 -10.06
CA ARG A 628 5.30 -9.02 -9.72
C ARG A 628 4.91 -8.46 -8.33
N LEU A 629 3.69 -7.94 -8.22
CA LEU A 629 3.17 -7.28 -7.00
C LEU A 629 3.92 -6.02 -6.55
N ALA A 630 4.83 -5.46 -7.36
CA ALA A 630 5.53 -4.21 -7.01
C ALA A 630 4.61 -2.97 -6.98
N GLY A 631 3.38 -3.07 -7.51
CA GLY A 631 2.40 -1.98 -7.52
C GLY A 631 2.19 -1.30 -8.88
N LYS A 632 2.54 -1.95 -10.00
CA LYS A 632 2.39 -1.41 -11.36
C LYS A 632 0.96 -0.98 -11.69
N SER A 633 -0.01 -1.90 -11.60
CA SER A 633 -1.41 -1.60 -11.94
C SER A 633 -2.03 -0.55 -11.01
N PRO A 634 -1.80 -0.57 -9.67
CA PRO A 634 -2.16 0.55 -8.81
C PRO A 634 -1.53 1.90 -9.23
N ALA A 635 -0.25 1.93 -9.60
CA ALA A 635 0.41 3.16 -10.06
C ALA A 635 -0.21 3.70 -11.36
N ILE A 636 -0.55 2.83 -12.32
CA ILE A 636 -1.27 3.22 -13.53
C ILE A 636 -2.67 3.73 -13.20
N ARG A 637 -3.41 3.09 -12.29
CA ARG A 637 -4.71 3.58 -11.84
C ARG A 637 -4.61 4.95 -11.18
N THR A 638 -3.56 5.18 -10.38
CA THR A 638 -3.26 6.49 -9.79
C THR A 638 -3.09 7.54 -10.88
N LEU A 639 -2.36 7.23 -11.96
CA LEU A 639 -2.20 8.14 -13.12
C LEU A 639 -3.54 8.45 -13.79
N VAL A 640 -4.33 7.42 -14.08
CA VAL A 640 -5.65 7.57 -14.73
C VAL A 640 -6.59 8.42 -13.88
N TYR A 641 -6.66 8.15 -12.57
CA TYR A 641 -7.52 8.92 -11.67
C TYR A 641 -7.02 10.35 -11.46
N ALA A 642 -5.69 10.58 -11.35
CA ALA A 642 -5.14 11.92 -11.26
C ALA A 642 -5.47 12.76 -12.50
N LEU A 643 -5.35 12.16 -13.69
CA LEU A 643 -5.74 12.80 -14.94
C LEU A 643 -7.25 13.05 -15.02
N ALA A 644 -8.08 12.08 -14.63
CA ALA A 644 -9.53 12.22 -14.62
C ALA A 644 -10.03 13.31 -13.64
N LEU A 645 -9.27 13.58 -12.57
CA LEU A 645 -9.54 14.64 -11.60
C LEU A 645 -8.96 16.01 -12.01
N THR A 646 -8.19 16.09 -13.10
CA THR A 646 -7.56 17.33 -13.59
C THR A 646 -7.96 17.69 -15.02
N HIS A 647 -8.72 16.83 -15.69
CA HIS A 647 -9.17 17.01 -17.06
C HIS A 647 -10.59 16.47 -17.20
N THR A 648 -11.35 17.00 -18.15
CA THR A 648 -12.67 16.50 -18.52
C THR A 648 -12.56 15.34 -19.51
N PRO A 649 -13.62 14.51 -19.64
CA PRO A 649 -13.68 13.47 -20.68
C PRO A 649 -13.58 13.97 -22.12
N ARG A 650 -13.75 15.28 -22.36
CA ARG A 650 -13.54 15.91 -23.67
C ARG A 650 -12.08 16.27 -23.91
N GLU A 651 -11.41 16.74 -22.86
CA GLU A 651 -9.98 17.08 -22.91
C GLU A 651 -9.10 15.81 -22.92
N MET A 652 -9.57 14.71 -22.33
CA MET A 652 -8.76 13.49 -22.21
C MET A 652 -9.55 12.18 -22.32
N GLN A 653 -8.97 11.21 -23.02
CA GLN A 653 -9.53 9.87 -23.21
C GLN A 653 -8.52 8.76 -22.92
N PHE A 654 -9.01 7.64 -22.39
CA PHE A 654 -8.20 6.44 -22.11
C PHE A 654 -8.72 5.21 -22.85
N TYR A 655 -7.78 4.42 -23.36
CA TYR A 655 -8.04 3.09 -23.92
C TYR A 655 -7.08 2.09 -23.30
N CYS A 656 -7.63 1.08 -22.62
CA CYS A 656 -6.85 0.11 -21.84
C CYS A 656 -6.77 -1.24 -22.56
N LEU A 657 -5.55 -1.77 -22.67
CA LEU A 657 -5.25 -3.13 -23.09
C LEU A 657 -4.77 -3.90 -21.85
N GLY A 658 -5.66 -4.71 -21.28
CA GLY A 658 -5.50 -5.40 -20.00
C GLY A 658 -6.47 -4.88 -18.92
N ASP A 659 -6.60 -5.67 -17.85
CA ASP A 659 -7.56 -5.43 -16.75
C ASP A 659 -6.96 -4.62 -15.58
N LEU A 660 -5.67 -4.26 -15.62
CA LEU A 660 -4.99 -3.51 -14.53
C LEU A 660 -5.26 -4.14 -13.15
N ALA A 661 -5.03 -5.46 -13.08
CA ALA A 661 -5.29 -6.31 -11.91
C ALA A 661 -6.76 -6.38 -11.45
N GLY A 662 -7.70 -6.60 -12.37
CA GLY A 662 -9.12 -6.84 -12.06
C GLY A 662 -9.97 -5.57 -11.93
N SER A 663 -9.48 -4.43 -12.41
CA SER A 663 -10.08 -3.11 -12.23
C SER A 663 -10.88 -2.63 -13.45
N ALA A 664 -11.11 -3.46 -14.46
CA ALA A 664 -11.78 -3.10 -15.69
C ALA A 664 -13.22 -2.63 -15.46
N GLY A 665 -13.93 -3.19 -14.46
CA GLY A 665 -15.25 -2.71 -14.08
C GLY A 665 -15.23 -1.25 -13.60
N GLU A 666 -14.24 -0.90 -12.78
CA GLU A 666 -14.06 0.45 -12.24
C GLU A 666 -13.63 1.42 -13.35
N LEU A 667 -12.68 1.01 -14.20
CA LEU A 667 -12.19 1.83 -15.30
C LEU A 667 -13.28 2.10 -16.33
N ARG A 668 -14.11 1.10 -16.68
CA ARG A 668 -15.27 1.30 -17.57
C ARG A 668 -16.32 2.26 -17.00
N ALA A 669 -16.35 2.45 -15.68
CA ALA A 669 -17.26 3.40 -15.06
C ALA A 669 -16.78 4.86 -15.21
N LEU A 670 -15.48 5.10 -15.44
CA LEU A 670 -14.97 6.44 -15.68
C LEU A 670 -15.48 6.99 -17.02
N PRO A 671 -16.02 8.22 -17.07
CA PRO A 671 -16.47 8.82 -18.30
C PRO A 671 -15.32 9.13 -19.27
N HIS A 672 -14.07 9.19 -18.79
CA HIS A 672 -12.87 9.37 -19.60
C HIS A 672 -12.41 8.11 -20.34
N VAL A 673 -12.91 6.93 -19.97
CA VAL A 673 -12.44 5.66 -20.55
C VAL A 673 -13.37 5.25 -21.70
N GLY A 674 -12.83 5.22 -22.92
CA GLY A 674 -13.59 4.83 -24.11
C GLY A 674 -13.61 3.32 -24.36
N GLY A 675 -12.69 2.56 -23.76
CA GLY A 675 -12.67 1.11 -23.90
C GLY A 675 -11.63 0.43 -23.01
N VAL A 676 -11.99 -0.77 -22.54
CA VAL A 676 -11.08 -1.66 -21.80
C VAL A 676 -11.19 -3.05 -22.43
N ALA A 677 -10.12 -3.48 -23.10
CA ALA A 677 -9.98 -4.81 -23.67
C ALA A 677 -9.33 -5.73 -22.65
N ASP A 678 -9.94 -6.88 -22.39
CA ASP A 678 -9.28 -7.93 -21.61
C ASP A 678 -8.19 -8.61 -22.44
N ASP A 679 -7.31 -9.37 -21.79
CA ASP A 679 -6.22 -10.06 -22.48
C ASP A 679 -6.73 -11.10 -23.51
N TYR A 680 -7.99 -11.52 -23.44
CA TYR A 680 -8.60 -12.51 -24.32
C TYR A 680 -9.31 -11.91 -25.54
N ASP A 681 -9.69 -10.63 -25.50
CA ASP A 681 -10.42 -9.93 -26.56
C ASP A 681 -9.48 -9.47 -27.68
N THR A 682 -9.10 -10.45 -28.50
CA THR A 682 -8.20 -10.24 -29.65
C THR A 682 -8.76 -9.21 -30.64
N HIS A 683 -10.08 -9.13 -30.79
CA HIS A 683 -10.72 -8.21 -31.72
C HIS A 683 -10.67 -6.77 -31.20
N GLN A 684 -11.03 -6.55 -29.93
CA GLN A 684 -11.01 -5.23 -29.34
C GLN A 684 -9.59 -4.67 -29.23
N VAL A 685 -8.59 -5.50 -28.86
CA VAL A 685 -7.19 -5.09 -28.83
C VAL A 685 -6.74 -4.61 -30.21
N ARG A 686 -6.94 -5.44 -31.25
CA ARG A 686 -6.58 -5.09 -32.63
C ARG A 686 -7.25 -3.81 -33.08
N ARG A 687 -8.56 -3.70 -32.88
CA ARG A 687 -9.33 -2.54 -33.32
C ARG A 687 -8.92 -1.26 -32.62
N THR A 688 -8.61 -1.33 -31.32
CA THR A 688 -8.12 -0.19 -30.54
C THR A 688 -6.81 0.36 -31.12
N VAL A 689 -5.82 -0.50 -31.36
CA VAL A 689 -4.52 -0.07 -31.93
C VAL A 689 -4.70 0.56 -33.31
N LEU A 690 -5.42 -0.12 -34.21
CA LEU A 690 -5.64 0.36 -35.58
C LEU A 690 -6.44 1.68 -35.62
N PHE A 691 -7.39 1.84 -34.70
CA PHE A 691 -8.15 3.09 -34.57
C PHE A 691 -7.25 4.25 -34.16
N LEU A 692 -6.34 4.04 -33.21
CA LEU A 692 -5.41 5.10 -32.78
C LEU A 692 -4.38 5.44 -33.85
N GLU A 693 -3.88 4.47 -34.62
CA GLU A 693 -3.05 4.77 -35.80
C GLU A 693 -3.79 5.62 -36.84
N GLN A 694 -5.07 5.33 -37.06
CA GLN A 694 -5.93 6.12 -37.94
C GLN A 694 -6.13 7.53 -37.41
N LEU A 695 -6.34 7.68 -36.11
CA LEU A 695 -6.48 8.98 -35.46
C LEU A 695 -5.20 9.82 -35.64
N VAL A 696 -4.02 9.24 -35.40
CA VAL A 696 -2.74 9.92 -35.66
C VAL A 696 -2.61 10.31 -37.13
N SER A 697 -2.90 9.38 -38.04
CA SER A 697 -2.86 9.63 -39.49
C SER A 697 -3.83 10.74 -39.93
N GLN A 698 -5.01 10.84 -39.30
CA GLN A 698 -5.98 11.91 -39.54
C GLN A 698 -5.43 13.25 -39.05
N ARG A 699 -4.91 13.30 -37.81
CA ARG A 699 -4.33 14.50 -37.20
C ARG A 699 -3.09 15.04 -37.91
N GLN A 700 -2.36 14.18 -38.63
CA GLN A 700 -1.28 14.58 -39.52
C GLN A 700 -1.77 15.43 -40.71
N HIS A 701 -2.99 15.19 -41.19
CA HIS A 701 -3.56 15.88 -42.34
C HIS A 701 -4.47 17.05 -41.93
N ASP A 702 -5.26 16.87 -40.87
CA ASP A 702 -6.18 17.87 -40.33
C ASP A 702 -6.21 17.77 -38.80
N ARG A 703 -5.77 18.82 -38.11
CA ARG A 703 -5.60 18.80 -36.64
C ARG A 703 -6.92 18.88 -35.87
N ASP A 704 -8.01 19.30 -36.50
CA ASP A 704 -9.27 19.55 -35.81
C ASP A 704 -10.27 18.41 -36.03
N ASP A 705 -10.16 17.34 -35.23
CA ASP A 705 -11.11 16.22 -35.26
C ASP A 705 -12.40 16.48 -34.45
N GLY A 706 -12.42 17.55 -33.64
CA GLY A 706 -13.54 18.02 -32.80
C GLY A 706 -14.10 17.03 -31.77
N ALA A 707 -13.67 15.77 -31.79
CA ALA A 707 -14.27 14.66 -31.05
C ALA A 707 -13.33 14.07 -29.98
N PHE A 708 -12.01 14.28 -30.13
CA PHE A 708 -10.98 13.77 -29.24
C PHE A 708 -10.09 14.90 -28.72
N GLY A 709 -9.71 14.79 -27.46
CA GLY A 709 -8.64 15.58 -26.86
C GLY A 709 -7.33 14.81 -26.91
N ILE A 710 -6.65 14.74 -25.77
CA ILE A 710 -5.44 13.95 -25.59
C ILE A 710 -5.85 12.51 -25.29
N VAL A 711 -5.27 11.57 -26.03
CA VAL A 711 -5.61 10.15 -25.93
C VAL A 711 -4.46 9.38 -25.31
N PHE A 712 -4.74 8.53 -24.32
CA PHE A 712 -3.78 7.62 -23.72
C PHE A 712 -4.12 6.16 -24.05
N LEU A 713 -3.19 5.46 -24.69
CA LEU A 713 -3.22 4.00 -24.82
C LEU A 713 -2.44 3.39 -23.66
N ILE A 714 -3.13 2.57 -22.86
CA ILE A 714 -2.57 1.91 -21.68
C ILE A 714 -2.33 0.45 -22.00
N ILE A 715 -1.12 -0.05 -21.73
CA ILE A 715 -0.72 -1.45 -21.91
C ILE A 715 -0.25 -1.98 -20.55
N ASP A 716 -1.03 -2.84 -19.89
CA ASP A 716 -0.75 -3.33 -18.52
C ASP A 716 0.41 -4.33 -18.47
N ASP A 717 0.54 -5.19 -19.49
CA ASP A 717 1.67 -6.12 -19.61
C ASP A 717 2.23 -6.04 -21.02
N CYS A 718 3.32 -5.30 -21.14
CA CYS A 718 4.11 -5.18 -22.33
C CYS A 718 4.43 -6.60 -22.83
N ALA A 719 5.16 -7.42 -22.06
CA ALA A 719 5.72 -8.67 -22.55
C ALA A 719 4.63 -9.60 -23.15
N LEU A 720 3.49 -9.68 -22.47
CA LEU A 720 2.31 -10.42 -22.92
C LEU A 720 1.75 -9.87 -24.25
N PHE A 721 1.63 -8.55 -24.38
CA PHE A 721 1.16 -7.93 -25.62
C PHE A 721 2.07 -8.30 -26.81
N ARG A 722 3.39 -8.21 -26.65
CA ARG A 722 4.35 -8.57 -27.72
C ARG A 722 4.24 -10.03 -28.13
N GLU A 723 4.05 -10.93 -27.17
CA GLU A 723 3.91 -12.37 -27.42
C GLU A 723 2.59 -12.68 -28.15
N ARG A 724 1.49 -12.08 -27.71
CA ARG A 724 0.15 -12.41 -28.19
C ARG A 724 -0.28 -11.67 -29.45
N PHE A 725 0.25 -10.46 -29.67
CA PHE A 725 -0.11 -9.59 -30.79
C PHE A 725 1.11 -9.17 -31.62
N PRO A 726 1.90 -10.13 -32.17
CA PRO A 726 3.13 -9.81 -32.90
C PRO A 726 2.89 -8.91 -34.12
N ASN A 727 1.73 -9.02 -34.77
CA ASN A 727 1.37 -8.22 -35.94
C ASN A 727 1.03 -6.75 -35.62
N LEU A 728 0.86 -6.40 -34.34
CA LEU A 728 0.57 -5.03 -33.90
C LEU A 728 1.79 -4.34 -33.28
N ARG A 729 2.93 -5.03 -33.24
CA ARG A 729 4.16 -4.50 -32.61
C ARG A 729 4.63 -3.22 -33.29
N ASP A 730 4.70 -3.24 -34.62
CA ASP A 730 5.20 -2.10 -35.39
C ASP A 730 4.23 -0.93 -35.33
N ALA A 731 2.92 -1.21 -35.28
CA ALA A 731 1.88 -0.20 -35.07
C ALA A 731 2.05 0.55 -33.74
N VAL A 732 2.18 -0.19 -32.62
CA VAL A 732 2.41 0.42 -31.30
C VAL A 732 3.75 1.14 -31.23
N ALA A 733 4.80 0.62 -31.88
CA ALA A 733 6.08 1.30 -31.97
C ALA A 733 5.99 2.62 -32.78
N GLY A 734 5.18 2.66 -33.84
CA GLY A 734 4.88 3.89 -34.58
C GLY A 734 4.15 4.91 -33.73
N LEU A 735 3.17 4.47 -32.93
CA LEU A 735 2.49 5.34 -31.95
C LEU A 735 3.46 5.89 -30.89
N ALA A 736 4.43 5.10 -30.42
CA ALA A 736 5.45 5.57 -29.49
C ALA A 736 6.40 6.60 -30.11
N ALA A 737 6.74 6.45 -31.39
CA ALA A 737 7.70 7.30 -32.06
C ALA A 737 7.11 8.68 -32.47
N GLU A 738 5.86 8.71 -32.92
CA GLU A 738 5.27 9.92 -33.51
C GLU A 738 3.97 10.37 -32.83
N GLY A 739 3.30 9.50 -32.06
CA GLY A 739 1.95 9.74 -31.54
C GLY A 739 1.84 10.95 -30.61
N ALA A 740 2.85 11.18 -29.77
CA ALA A 740 2.82 12.28 -28.81
C ALA A 740 2.67 13.66 -29.48
N GLY A 741 3.32 13.88 -30.63
CA GLY A 741 3.21 15.12 -31.41
C GLY A 741 1.81 15.38 -31.99
N TYR A 742 0.94 14.35 -31.97
CA TYR A 742 -0.45 14.40 -32.40
C TYR A 742 -1.42 14.11 -31.23
N GLY A 743 -0.96 14.23 -29.97
CA GLY A 743 -1.80 14.08 -28.78
C GLY A 743 -2.22 12.63 -28.49
N VAL A 744 -1.46 11.64 -28.94
CA VAL A 744 -1.66 10.21 -28.61
C VAL A 744 -0.46 9.72 -27.81
N HIS A 745 -0.68 9.41 -26.53
CA HIS A 745 0.34 9.05 -25.56
C HIS A 745 0.23 7.59 -25.13
N LEU A 746 1.34 7.00 -24.70
CA LEU A 746 1.40 5.63 -24.19
C LEU A 746 1.66 5.61 -22.68
N ILE A 747 0.95 4.73 -21.97
CA ILE A 747 1.31 4.30 -20.60
C ILE A 747 1.55 2.80 -20.64
N VAL A 748 2.78 2.37 -20.42
CA VAL A 748 3.18 0.97 -20.65
C VAL A 748 3.82 0.39 -19.40
N ALA A 749 3.30 -0.75 -18.94
CA ALA A 749 3.86 -1.48 -17.83
C ALA A 749 4.62 -2.74 -18.27
N ALA A 750 5.78 -2.99 -17.65
CA ALA A 750 6.57 -4.20 -17.86
C ALA A 750 7.12 -4.75 -16.53
N ARG A 751 7.50 -6.02 -16.48
CA ARG A 751 8.07 -6.59 -15.25
C ARG A 751 9.52 -6.21 -15.04
N ASP A 752 10.23 -6.08 -16.15
CA ASP A 752 11.66 -5.78 -16.20
C ASP A 752 11.96 -4.94 -17.44
N TRP A 753 13.02 -4.14 -17.39
CA TRP A 753 13.46 -3.33 -18.52
C TRP A 753 13.91 -4.17 -19.72
N ALA A 754 14.43 -5.38 -19.50
CA ALA A 754 14.79 -6.31 -20.58
C ALA A 754 13.56 -6.80 -21.38
N GLU A 755 12.37 -6.78 -20.78
CA GLU A 755 11.13 -7.17 -21.45
C GLU A 755 10.50 -6.00 -22.24
N PHE A 756 10.89 -4.76 -21.94
CA PHE A 756 10.37 -3.54 -22.53
C PHE A 756 10.95 -3.33 -23.95
N TRP A 757 10.21 -3.70 -25.01
CA TRP A 757 10.74 -3.65 -26.39
C TRP A 757 10.57 -2.31 -27.11
N LEU A 758 9.82 -1.37 -26.51
CA LEU A 758 9.65 -0.04 -27.08
C LEU A 758 10.89 0.81 -26.79
N PRO A 759 11.23 1.80 -27.64
CA PRO A 759 12.39 2.65 -27.39
C PRO A 759 12.20 3.46 -26.11
N VAL A 760 13.00 3.18 -25.08
CA VAL A 760 12.84 3.80 -23.75
C VAL A 760 13.06 5.32 -23.79
N ASP A 761 13.79 5.83 -24.78
CA ASP A 761 14.06 7.26 -24.97
C ASP A 761 12.85 8.09 -25.42
N ASP A 762 11.80 7.43 -25.91
CA ASP A 762 10.52 8.07 -26.22
C ASP A 762 9.66 8.27 -24.96
N PHE A 763 10.01 7.60 -23.85
CA PHE A 763 9.32 7.70 -22.56
C PHE A 763 10.01 8.73 -21.66
N GLY A 764 9.43 9.94 -21.60
CA GLY A 764 9.93 11.03 -20.76
C GLY A 764 9.75 10.76 -19.26
N SER A 765 8.70 10.03 -18.89
CA SER A 765 8.44 9.62 -17.51
C SER A 765 8.69 8.13 -17.31
N ARG A 766 9.63 7.79 -16.43
CA ARG A 766 10.05 6.40 -16.16
C ARG A 766 9.94 6.11 -14.68
N LEU A 767 8.89 5.39 -14.28
CA LEU A 767 8.68 4.94 -12.90
C LEU A 767 9.24 3.53 -12.76
N GLU A 768 10.41 3.41 -12.13
CA GLU A 768 11.00 2.11 -11.81
C GLU A 768 10.59 1.70 -10.40
N LEU A 769 9.56 0.88 -10.28
CA LEU A 769 9.22 0.18 -9.05
C LEU A 769 10.25 -0.92 -8.77
N ARG A 770 10.23 -1.47 -7.55
CA ARG A 770 11.13 -2.55 -7.15
C ARG A 770 11.22 -3.66 -8.22
N LEU A 771 12.42 -3.93 -8.71
CA LEU A 771 12.74 -4.99 -9.67
C LEU A 771 13.02 -6.33 -8.99
N ASP A 772 12.84 -7.44 -9.73
CA ASP A 772 13.23 -8.78 -9.28
C ASP A 772 14.76 -8.94 -9.34
N ASP A 773 15.37 -8.45 -10.42
CA ASP A 773 16.82 -8.32 -10.57
C ASP A 773 17.22 -6.83 -10.61
N PRO A 774 17.76 -6.27 -9.52
CA PRO A 774 18.21 -4.88 -9.49
C PRO A 774 19.29 -4.53 -10.52
N THR A 775 19.99 -5.52 -11.11
CA THR A 775 21.04 -5.25 -12.10
C THR A 775 20.51 -4.81 -13.46
N THR A 776 19.23 -5.04 -13.74
CA THR A 776 18.55 -4.61 -14.97
C THR A 776 18.06 -3.17 -14.91
N SER A 777 18.14 -2.52 -13.75
CA SER A 777 17.83 -1.09 -13.56
C SER A 777 18.56 -0.23 -14.58
N ILE A 778 17.82 0.59 -15.33
CA ILE A 778 18.39 1.59 -16.24
C ILE A 778 18.73 2.91 -15.54
N LEU A 779 18.23 3.11 -14.31
CA LEU A 779 18.47 4.32 -13.52
C LEU A 779 19.75 4.19 -12.69
N ASP A 780 19.76 3.29 -11.70
CA ASP A 780 20.93 2.99 -10.86
C ASP A 780 20.80 1.59 -10.20
N PRO A 781 21.59 0.59 -10.64
CA PRO A 781 21.56 -0.75 -10.06
C PRO A 781 21.85 -0.84 -8.56
N GLN A 782 22.65 0.08 -7.99
CA GLN A 782 22.91 0.10 -6.55
C GLN A 782 21.74 0.71 -5.78
N ALA A 783 21.10 1.76 -6.31
CA ALA A 783 19.89 2.32 -5.73
C ALA A 783 18.75 1.27 -5.76
N ALA A 784 18.55 0.60 -6.89
CA ALA A 784 17.53 -0.43 -7.05
C ALA A 784 17.65 -1.58 -6.03
N ARG A 785 18.88 -1.96 -5.63
CA ARG A 785 19.12 -2.98 -4.59
C ARG A 785 18.62 -2.58 -3.21
N ARG A 786 18.59 -1.29 -2.92
CA ARG A 786 18.21 -0.72 -1.62
C ARG A 786 16.72 -0.46 -1.48
N VAL A 787 15.95 -0.55 -2.58
CA VAL A 787 14.49 -0.33 -2.56
C VAL A 787 13.81 -1.31 -1.60
N PRO A 788 13.00 -0.83 -0.63
CA PRO A 788 12.32 -1.70 0.35
C PRO A 788 11.30 -2.67 -0.25
N ARG A 789 10.96 -3.74 0.50
CA ARG A 789 9.96 -4.76 0.11
C ARG A 789 8.53 -4.28 0.41
N GLN A 790 8.19 -3.11 -0.10
CA GLN A 790 6.85 -2.53 0.05
C GLN A 790 6.27 -2.21 -1.33
N VAL A 791 4.98 -2.50 -1.50
CA VAL A 791 4.23 -2.18 -2.72
C VAL A 791 4.24 -0.67 -2.97
N GLY A 792 4.49 -0.27 -4.20
CA GLY A 792 4.58 1.14 -4.61
C GLY A 792 5.93 1.80 -4.35
N ARG A 793 6.91 1.10 -3.75
CA ARG A 793 8.29 1.62 -3.64
C ARG A 793 9.06 1.43 -4.94
N GLY A 794 9.87 2.41 -5.27
CA GLY A 794 10.70 2.43 -6.46
C GLY A 794 11.78 3.50 -6.40
N ILE A 795 12.49 3.67 -7.50
CA ILE A 795 13.44 4.75 -7.75
C ILE A 795 13.05 5.56 -8.99
N VAL A 796 13.37 6.84 -8.96
CA VAL A 796 13.12 7.75 -10.08
C VAL A 796 14.27 8.73 -10.23
N ALA A 797 14.49 9.23 -11.44
CA ALA A 797 15.38 10.36 -11.67
C ALA A 797 14.66 11.66 -11.29
N ALA A 798 15.11 12.31 -10.22
CA ALA A 798 14.64 13.65 -9.85
C ALA A 798 15.05 14.68 -10.92
N PRO A 799 14.40 15.85 -11.00
CA PRO A 799 14.78 16.92 -11.93
C PRO A 799 16.25 17.38 -11.81
N SER A 800 16.88 17.16 -10.66
CA SER A 800 18.32 17.41 -10.45
C SER A 800 19.24 16.39 -11.12
N GLY A 801 18.71 15.32 -11.71
CA GLY A 801 19.42 14.16 -12.22
C GLY A 801 19.79 13.11 -11.15
N ALA A 802 19.50 13.38 -9.87
CA ALA A 802 19.74 12.42 -8.80
C ALA A 802 18.70 11.30 -8.81
N VAL A 803 19.14 10.06 -8.65
CA VAL A 803 18.23 8.93 -8.43
C VAL A 803 17.79 8.94 -6.97
N VAL A 804 16.47 8.97 -6.74
CA VAL A 804 15.86 9.06 -5.42
C VAL A 804 14.81 7.97 -5.24
N ASP A 805 14.65 7.51 -4.00
CA ASP A 805 13.59 6.57 -3.66
C ASP A 805 12.25 7.29 -3.61
N PHE A 806 11.20 6.63 -4.08
CA PHE A 806 9.84 7.12 -3.98
C PHE A 806 8.88 6.07 -3.43
N LEU A 807 7.75 6.54 -2.91
CA LEU A 807 6.54 5.76 -2.65
C LEU A 807 5.40 6.32 -3.49
N ALA A 808 4.84 5.48 -4.37
CA ALA A 808 3.73 5.85 -5.24
C ALA A 808 2.48 6.21 -4.43
N LEU A 809 1.73 7.20 -4.90
CA LEU A 809 0.40 7.50 -4.37
C LEU A 809 -0.54 6.33 -4.62
N ARG A 810 -1.51 6.15 -3.72
CA ARG A 810 -2.55 5.11 -3.90
C ARG A 810 -3.64 5.60 -4.86
N PRO A 811 -4.30 4.70 -5.61
CA PRO A 811 -5.35 5.04 -6.56
C PRO A 811 -6.69 5.27 -5.84
N GLY A 812 -6.74 6.24 -4.92
CA GLY A 812 -7.90 6.49 -4.08
C GLY A 812 -7.89 7.85 -3.39
N LEU A 813 -8.96 8.13 -2.63
CA LEU A 813 -9.20 9.41 -1.93
C LEU A 813 -9.16 9.25 -0.41
N SER A 814 -8.66 10.25 0.31
CA SER A 814 -8.42 10.20 1.76
C SER A 814 -9.69 10.34 2.62
N GLY A 815 -10.71 11.04 2.13
CA GLY A 815 -11.91 11.36 2.89
C GLY A 815 -13.15 10.54 2.53
N ASP A 816 -14.00 10.30 3.53
CA ASP A 816 -15.27 9.55 3.40
C ASP A 816 -16.35 10.29 2.57
N GLN A 817 -16.09 11.52 2.14
CA GLN A 817 -17.03 12.35 1.38
C GLN A 817 -17.35 11.75 0.00
N TRP A 818 -16.37 11.05 -0.60
CA TRP A 818 -16.45 10.55 -1.96
C TRP A 818 -16.26 9.02 -1.97
N PRO A 819 -16.95 8.28 -2.86
CA PRO A 819 -16.66 6.88 -3.09
C PRO A 819 -15.17 6.64 -3.41
N ASP A 820 -14.58 5.63 -2.78
CA ASP A 820 -13.22 5.14 -3.07
C ASP A 820 -13.34 3.72 -3.68
N PRO A 821 -12.82 3.47 -4.89
CA PRO A 821 -12.06 4.36 -5.78
C PRO A 821 -12.89 5.48 -6.42
N PRO A 822 -12.25 6.58 -6.86
CA PRO A 822 -12.93 7.81 -7.31
C PRO A 822 -13.75 7.67 -8.59
N ALA A 823 -13.62 6.55 -9.32
CA ALA A 823 -14.26 6.34 -10.62
C ALA A 823 -15.77 6.66 -10.61
N ARG A 824 -16.48 6.15 -9.59
CA ARG A 824 -17.92 6.39 -9.45
C ARG A 824 -18.25 7.84 -9.13
N ALA A 825 -17.45 8.48 -8.27
CA ALA A 825 -17.62 9.88 -7.89
C ALA A 825 -17.44 10.82 -9.11
N VAL A 826 -16.44 10.55 -9.94
CA VAL A 826 -16.19 11.28 -11.19
C VAL A 826 -17.33 11.09 -12.17
N ALA A 827 -17.82 9.84 -12.33
CA ALA A 827 -18.92 9.53 -13.23
C ALA A 827 -20.22 10.23 -12.83
N ASP A 828 -20.59 10.18 -11.54
CA ASP A 828 -21.81 10.79 -11.02
C ASP A 828 -21.77 12.33 -11.07
N ALA A 829 -20.59 12.92 -11.08
CA ALA A 829 -20.39 14.37 -11.18
C ALA A 829 -20.34 14.90 -12.64
N TRP A 830 -20.21 14.03 -13.64
CA TRP A 830 -20.08 14.44 -15.04
C TRP A 830 -21.43 14.37 -15.78
N THR A 831 -21.80 15.46 -16.45
CA THR A 831 -23.05 15.55 -17.23
C THR A 831 -22.84 15.76 -18.73
N GLY A 832 -21.59 15.88 -19.17
CA GLY A 832 -21.23 16.04 -20.57
C GLY A 832 -21.13 14.71 -21.32
N SER A 833 -20.63 14.79 -22.55
CA SER A 833 -20.35 13.60 -23.37
C SER A 833 -19.19 12.81 -22.77
N PRO A 834 -19.29 11.47 -22.63
CA PRO A 834 -18.16 10.63 -22.24
C PRO A 834 -17.16 10.47 -23.40
N ALA A 835 -16.03 9.85 -23.13
CA ALA A 835 -15.03 9.48 -24.11
C ALA A 835 -15.65 8.61 -25.23
N PRO A 836 -15.33 8.86 -26.50
CA PRO A 836 -15.88 8.07 -27.60
C PRO A 836 -15.46 6.59 -27.50
N PRO A 837 -16.39 5.64 -27.67
CA PRO A 837 -16.05 4.22 -27.68
C PRO A 837 -15.26 3.85 -28.93
N ILE A 838 -14.42 2.81 -28.84
CA ILE A 838 -13.74 2.26 -30.03
C ILE A 838 -14.79 1.69 -30.99
N PRO A 839 -14.88 2.18 -32.24
CA PRO A 839 -15.78 1.62 -33.22
C PRO A 839 -15.39 0.17 -33.53
N MET A 840 -16.32 -0.77 -33.30
CA MET A 840 -16.14 -2.20 -33.56
C MET A 840 -16.89 -2.64 -34.82
N LEU A 841 -16.48 -3.76 -35.41
CA LEU A 841 -17.32 -4.45 -36.39
C LEU A 841 -18.65 -4.85 -35.73
N PRO A 842 -19.80 -4.55 -36.37
CA PRO A 842 -21.08 -4.95 -35.82
C PRO A 842 -21.23 -6.48 -35.85
N ASP A 843 -21.95 -7.04 -34.88
CA ASP A 843 -22.27 -8.47 -34.86
C ASP A 843 -23.28 -8.86 -35.94
N VAL A 844 -24.17 -7.92 -36.26
CA VAL A 844 -25.15 -8.05 -37.33
C VAL A 844 -25.03 -6.84 -38.24
N LEU A 845 -24.72 -7.08 -39.51
CA LEU A 845 -24.74 -6.07 -40.54
C LEU A 845 -25.92 -6.36 -41.47
N PRO A 846 -27.02 -5.60 -41.36
CA PRO A 846 -28.26 -5.95 -42.06
C PRO A 846 -28.20 -5.62 -43.56
N TYR A 847 -28.82 -6.48 -44.37
CA TYR A 847 -28.85 -6.39 -45.83
C TYR A 847 -29.29 -5.02 -46.38
N TRP A 848 -30.26 -4.36 -45.73
CA TRP A 848 -30.78 -3.06 -46.22
C TRP A 848 -29.76 -1.91 -46.13
N MET A 849 -28.66 -2.08 -45.39
CA MET A 849 -27.56 -1.10 -45.35
C MET A 849 -26.65 -1.14 -46.59
N ILE A 850 -26.85 -2.09 -47.51
CA ILE A 850 -26.11 -2.11 -48.77
C ILE A 850 -26.44 -0.82 -49.57
N PRO A 851 -25.44 0.01 -49.91
CA PRO A 851 -25.66 1.23 -50.67
C PRO A 851 -26.24 0.92 -52.06
N GLY A 852 -27.02 1.85 -52.61
CA GLY A 852 -27.52 1.75 -53.98
C GLY A 852 -26.51 2.26 -55.00
N GLY A 853 -26.39 1.58 -56.13
CA GLY A 853 -25.59 2.01 -57.27
C GLY A 853 -24.10 1.74 -57.08
N PHE A 854 -23.65 0.56 -57.51
CA PHE A 854 -22.22 0.23 -57.59
C PHE A 854 -21.74 0.19 -59.05
N GLU A 855 -20.48 0.58 -59.26
CA GLU A 855 -19.88 0.59 -60.60
C GLU A 855 -19.68 -0.84 -61.13
N ARG A 856 -20.21 -1.13 -62.34
CA ARG A 856 -19.77 -2.23 -63.24
C ARG A 856 -19.30 -3.52 -62.51
N MET A 857 -20.18 -4.20 -61.77
CA MET A 857 -19.90 -5.49 -61.08
C MET A 857 -18.93 -5.46 -59.89
N ARG A 858 -18.65 -4.27 -59.33
CA ARG A 858 -17.96 -4.09 -58.04
C ARG A 858 -18.97 -4.14 -56.88
N VAL A 859 -19.30 -5.34 -56.43
CA VAL A 859 -20.40 -5.55 -55.48
C VAL A 859 -19.93 -5.36 -54.02
N PRO A 860 -20.59 -4.51 -53.21
CA PRO A 860 -20.33 -4.43 -51.77
C PRO A 860 -20.84 -5.68 -51.06
N ILE A 861 -20.00 -6.31 -50.26
CA ILE A 861 -20.33 -7.58 -49.58
C ILE A 861 -20.32 -7.49 -48.06
N GLY A 862 -19.65 -6.49 -47.47
CA GLY A 862 -19.58 -6.30 -46.04
C GLY A 862 -18.74 -5.10 -45.63
N ILE A 863 -18.44 -4.99 -44.34
CA ILE A 863 -17.55 -3.98 -43.76
C ILE A 863 -16.31 -4.68 -43.20
N GLY A 864 -15.12 -4.15 -43.49
CA GLY A 864 -13.83 -4.68 -43.04
C GLY A 864 -13.37 -4.07 -41.72
N ASP A 865 -12.66 -4.84 -40.90
CA ASP A 865 -12.23 -4.45 -39.55
C ASP A 865 -11.12 -3.38 -39.52
N GLU A 866 -10.37 -3.23 -40.62
CA GLU A 866 -9.20 -2.34 -40.63
C GLU A 866 -9.59 -0.88 -40.58
N ARG A 867 -10.50 -0.43 -41.45
CA ARG A 867 -10.95 0.97 -41.53
C ARG A 867 -12.44 1.14 -41.27
N LEU A 868 -13.16 0.06 -40.95
CA LEU A 868 -14.63 0.01 -40.94
C LEU A 868 -15.25 0.55 -42.24
N GLN A 869 -14.58 0.25 -43.35
CA GLN A 869 -15.01 0.63 -44.69
C GLN A 869 -15.62 -0.57 -45.42
N GLN A 870 -16.43 -0.26 -46.44
CA GLN A 870 -17.08 -1.26 -47.26
C GLN A 870 -16.05 -2.06 -48.08
N ILE A 871 -16.11 -3.37 -47.93
CA ILE A 871 -15.35 -4.31 -48.75
C ILE A 871 -16.18 -4.67 -49.97
N HIS A 872 -15.52 -4.60 -51.13
CA HIS A 872 -16.13 -4.83 -52.43
C HIS A 872 -15.43 -5.99 -53.12
N ILE A 873 -16.20 -6.79 -53.86
CA ILE A 873 -15.67 -7.77 -54.81
C ILE A 873 -15.94 -7.26 -56.22
N ASP A 874 -14.87 -7.02 -56.97
CA ASP A 874 -14.97 -6.75 -58.40
C ASP A 874 -14.96 -8.06 -59.17
N PHE A 875 -16.14 -8.52 -59.59
CA PHE A 875 -16.29 -9.78 -60.32
C PHE A 875 -15.69 -9.76 -61.73
N ARG A 876 -15.27 -8.59 -62.26
CA ARG A 876 -14.49 -8.53 -63.52
C ARG A 876 -13.02 -8.88 -63.30
N LEU A 877 -12.54 -8.64 -62.08
CA LEU A 877 -11.18 -8.93 -61.66
C LEU A 877 -11.10 -10.34 -61.06
N SER A 878 -12.04 -10.71 -60.20
CA SER A 878 -12.15 -12.06 -59.64
C SER A 878 -13.50 -12.67 -60.04
N PRO A 879 -13.61 -13.34 -61.19
CA PRO A 879 -14.88 -13.86 -61.70
C PRO A 879 -15.54 -14.87 -60.77
N HIS A 880 -14.77 -15.57 -59.95
CA HIS A 880 -15.27 -16.61 -59.09
C HIS A 880 -15.04 -16.28 -57.62
N PHE A 881 -15.87 -16.86 -56.75
CA PHE A 881 -15.82 -16.62 -55.31
C PHE A 881 -16.12 -17.91 -54.53
N LEU A 882 -15.34 -18.19 -53.49
CA LEU A 882 -15.54 -19.35 -52.63
C LEU A 882 -15.81 -18.91 -51.19
N VAL A 883 -16.94 -19.33 -50.60
CA VAL A 883 -17.20 -19.16 -49.16
C VAL A 883 -17.22 -20.51 -48.46
N THR A 884 -16.31 -20.71 -47.51
CA THR A 884 -16.19 -21.95 -46.73
C THR A 884 -16.52 -21.68 -45.27
N GLY A 885 -17.27 -22.58 -44.62
CA GLY A 885 -17.68 -22.39 -43.23
C GLY A 885 -18.52 -23.53 -42.67
N ASP A 886 -18.65 -23.61 -41.34
CA ASP A 886 -19.57 -24.53 -40.68
C ASP A 886 -21.06 -24.16 -40.87
N PRO A 887 -22.00 -25.07 -40.60
CA PRO A 887 -23.44 -24.78 -40.60
C PRO A 887 -23.79 -23.59 -39.70
N GLY A 888 -24.80 -22.80 -40.09
CA GLY A 888 -25.27 -21.65 -39.31
C GLY A 888 -24.40 -20.38 -39.38
N ARG A 889 -23.24 -20.40 -40.08
CA ARG A 889 -22.30 -19.27 -40.13
C ARG A 889 -22.64 -18.16 -41.14
N GLY A 890 -23.72 -18.29 -41.91
CA GLY A 890 -24.21 -17.25 -42.82
C GLY A 890 -23.94 -17.46 -44.32
N LYS A 891 -23.39 -18.62 -44.73
CA LYS A 891 -23.12 -18.95 -46.14
C LYS A 891 -24.33 -18.80 -47.07
N THR A 892 -25.42 -19.50 -46.78
CA THR A 892 -26.68 -19.40 -47.53
C THR A 892 -27.23 -17.98 -47.55
N SER A 893 -27.12 -17.27 -46.43
CA SER A 893 -27.58 -15.89 -46.31
C SER A 893 -26.75 -14.93 -47.16
N PHE A 894 -25.44 -15.18 -47.29
CA PHE A 894 -24.56 -14.46 -48.20
C PHE A 894 -24.95 -14.69 -49.66
N LEU A 895 -25.19 -15.94 -50.09
CA LEU A 895 -25.62 -16.22 -51.46
C LEU A 895 -26.95 -15.53 -51.79
N ARG A 896 -27.90 -15.54 -50.84
CA ARG A 896 -29.18 -14.81 -50.97
C ARG A 896 -28.97 -13.30 -51.06
N ALA A 897 -28.11 -12.73 -50.20
CA ALA A 897 -27.77 -11.32 -50.23
C ALA A 897 -27.16 -10.94 -51.59
N LEU A 898 -26.21 -11.72 -52.09
CA LEU A 898 -25.56 -11.50 -53.38
C LEU A 898 -26.57 -11.57 -54.53
N ALA A 899 -27.41 -12.60 -54.56
CA ALA A 899 -28.47 -12.75 -55.56
C ALA A 899 -29.41 -11.55 -55.57
N ALA A 900 -29.90 -11.15 -54.39
CA ALA A 900 -30.81 -10.02 -54.23
C ALA A 900 -30.15 -8.69 -54.63
N THR A 901 -28.88 -8.48 -54.29
CA THR A 901 -28.15 -7.26 -54.67
C THR A 901 -27.96 -7.18 -56.19
N LEU A 902 -27.59 -8.28 -56.84
CA LEU A 902 -27.44 -8.34 -58.28
C LEU A 902 -28.77 -8.08 -58.99
N THR A 903 -29.85 -8.74 -58.59
CA THR A 903 -31.17 -8.57 -59.24
C THR A 903 -31.82 -7.21 -58.96
N ARG A 904 -31.53 -6.60 -57.81
CA ARG A 904 -32.05 -5.27 -57.45
C ARG A 904 -31.32 -4.13 -58.16
N GLN A 905 -30.00 -4.25 -58.33
CA GLN A 905 -29.16 -3.12 -58.75
C GLN A 905 -28.58 -3.25 -60.16
N VAL A 906 -28.60 -4.44 -60.76
CA VAL A 906 -28.16 -4.67 -62.14
C VAL A 906 -29.39 -4.91 -63.03
N PRO A 907 -29.49 -4.28 -64.22
CA PRO A 907 -30.59 -4.52 -65.14
C PRO A 907 -30.73 -6.02 -65.49
N ALA A 908 -31.97 -6.51 -65.58
CA ALA A 908 -32.26 -7.92 -65.85
C ALA A 908 -31.70 -8.42 -67.21
N GLU A 909 -31.47 -7.51 -68.16
CA GLU A 909 -30.86 -7.82 -69.46
C GLU A 909 -29.34 -8.02 -69.37
N ALA A 910 -28.71 -7.52 -68.30
CA ALA A 910 -27.27 -7.49 -68.11
C ALA A 910 -26.76 -8.56 -67.12
N VAL A 911 -27.64 -9.18 -66.33
CA VAL A 911 -27.27 -10.25 -65.38
C VAL A 911 -28.28 -11.40 -65.40
N ARG A 912 -27.77 -12.63 -65.33
CA ARG A 912 -28.57 -13.85 -65.11
C ARG A 912 -28.04 -14.57 -63.88
N VAL A 913 -28.90 -14.79 -62.88
CA VAL A 913 -28.56 -15.52 -61.66
C VAL A 913 -29.17 -16.91 -61.71
N ILE A 914 -28.33 -17.95 -61.64
CA ILE A 914 -28.70 -19.36 -61.62
C ILE A 914 -28.36 -19.91 -60.23
N HIS A 915 -29.38 -20.21 -59.43
CA HIS A 915 -29.20 -20.80 -58.11
C HIS A 915 -29.28 -22.34 -58.18
N ILE A 916 -28.27 -23.01 -57.66
CA ILE A 916 -28.19 -24.47 -57.56
C ILE A 916 -28.29 -24.84 -56.09
N ASP A 917 -29.43 -25.41 -55.73
CA ASP A 917 -29.66 -26.06 -54.45
C ASP A 917 -29.52 -27.58 -54.65
N PRO A 918 -28.54 -28.23 -54.00
CA PRO A 918 -28.28 -29.66 -54.18
C PRO A 918 -29.47 -30.55 -53.83
N MET A 919 -30.39 -30.09 -52.98
CA MET A 919 -31.55 -30.87 -52.55
C MET A 919 -32.62 -31.00 -53.65
N ASN A 920 -32.61 -30.13 -54.66
CA ASN A 920 -33.61 -30.11 -55.72
C ASN A 920 -33.31 -31.04 -56.91
N GLY A 921 -32.15 -31.71 -56.93
CA GLY A 921 -31.79 -32.70 -57.96
C GLY A 921 -31.68 -32.17 -59.40
N ASN A 922 -31.71 -30.84 -59.61
CA ASN A 922 -31.74 -30.21 -60.92
C ASN A 922 -30.38 -29.67 -61.39
N ALA A 923 -29.33 -29.86 -60.59
CA ALA A 923 -28.00 -29.29 -60.81
C ALA A 923 -27.45 -29.59 -62.21
N ALA A 924 -27.45 -30.86 -62.64
CA ALA A 924 -26.92 -31.26 -63.96
C ALA A 924 -27.64 -30.55 -65.13
N ARG A 925 -28.96 -30.38 -65.03
CA ARG A 925 -29.77 -29.68 -66.05
C ARG A 925 -29.45 -28.19 -66.11
N LEU A 926 -29.35 -27.55 -64.94
CA LEU A 926 -29.02 -26.13 -64.84
C LEU A 926 -27.61 -25.87 -65.36
N ILE A 927 -26.64 -26.73 -65.02
CA ILE A 927 -25.26 -26.64 -65.53
C ILE A 927 -25.21 -26.80 -67.04
N ALA A 928 -25.89 -27.79 -67.61
CA ALA A 928 -25.96 -27.96 -69.07
C ALA A 928 -26.56 -26.72 -69.76
N SER A 929 -27.58 -26.11 -69.16
CA SER A 929 -28.14 -24.85 -69.66
C SER A 929 -27.16 -23.68 -69.55
N THR A 930 -26.40 -23.58 -68.46
CA THR A 930 -25.36 -22.55 -68.29
C THR A 930 -24.29 -22.71 -69.37
N ILE A 931 -23.82 -23.93 -69.60
CA ILE A 931 -22.80 -24.24 -70.60
C ILE A 931 -23.26 -23.80 -72.00
N GLY A 932 -24.49 -24.14 -72.40
CA GLY A 932 -25.05 -23.69 -73.67
C GLY A 932 -25.06 -22.16 -73.82
N ILE A 933 -25.32 -21.41 -72.74
CA ILE A 933 -25.32 -19.93 -72.77
C ILE A 933 -23.89 -19.36 -72.94
N VAL A 934 -22.88 -20.01 -72.35
CA VAL A 934 -21.51 -19.47 -72.33
C VAL A 934 -20.62 -20.01 -73.44
N GLU A 935 -20.88 -21.21 -73.96
CA GLU A 935 -20.15 -21.79 -75.11
C GLU A 935 -20.32 -20.95 -76.38
N GLU A 936 -21.51 -20.37 -76.59
CA GLU A 936 -21.78 -19.44 -77.70
C GLU A 936 -20.89 -18.19 -77.66
N ARG A 937 -20.27 -17.90 -76.51
CA ARG A 937 -19.43 -16.71 -76.29
C ARG A 937 -17.93 -16.97 -76.43
N LEU A 938 -17.53 -18.25 -76.45
CA LEU A 938 -16.13 -18.62 -76.62
C LEU A 938 -15.64 -18.21 -78.03
N PRO A 939 -14.34 -17.90 -78.17
CA PRO A 939 -13.74 -17.64 -79.48
C PRO A 939 -13.89 -18.89 -80.36
N GLY A 940 -14.25 -18.70 -81.62
CA GLY A 940 -14.27 -19.78 -82.59
C GLY A 940 -12.86 -20.31 -82.86
N PRO A 941 -12.72 -21.51 -83.47
CA PRO A 941 -11.41 -22.09 -83.81
C PRO A 941 -10.54 -21.21 -84.73
N ASP A 942 -11.16 -20.23 -85.39
CA ASP A 942 -10.50 -19.23 -86.25
C ASP A 942 -9.93 -18.02 -85.48
N GLY A 943 -10.06 -17.97 -84.15
CA GLY A 943 -9.54 -16.90 -83.29
C GLY A 943 -10.43 -15.65 -83.22
N SER A 944 -11.72 -15.76 -83.55
CA SER A 944 -12.69 -14.66 -83.42
C SER A 944 -12.82 -14.18 -81.96
N ARG A 945 -13.03 -12.87 -81.74
CA ARG A 945 -13.13 -12.30 -80.39
C ARG A 945 -14.36 -12.85 -79.65
N TYR A 946 -14.26 -12.92 -78.32
CA TYR A 946 -15.37 -13.26 -77.43
C TYR A 946 -16.63 -12.45 -77.74
N GLN A 947 -17.79 -13.10 -77.75
CA GLN A 947 -19.07 -12.42 -77.99
C GLN A 947 -19.62 -11.82 -76.69
N PRO A 948 -20.16 -10.58 -76.72
CA PRO A 948 -20.74 -9.95 -75.54
C PRO A 948 -22.07 -10.61 -75.14
N GLY A 949 -22.36 -10.65 -73.84
CA GLY A 949 -23.62 -11.15 -73.30
C GLY A 949 -23.81 -10.78 -71.83
N PRO A 950 -24.97 -11.08 -71.22
CA PRO A 950 -25.21 -10.82 -69.79
C PRO A 950 -24.26 -11.62 -68.91
N GLU A 951 -23.84 -11.05 -67.78
CA GLU A 951 -23.06 -11.78 -66.76
C GLU A 951 -23.90 -12.92 -66.18
N VAL A 952 -23.35 -14.13 -66.13
CA VAL A 952 -24.03 -15.34 -65.65
C VAL A 952 -23.43 -15.75 -64.31
N PHE A 953 -24.18 -15.51 -63.23
CA PHE A 953 -23.81 -15.92 -61.87
C PHE A 953 -24.41 -17.28 -61.54
N VAL A 954 -23.57 -18.30 -61.39
CA VAL A 954 -23.94 -19.62 -60.87
C VAL A 954 -23.66 -19.63 -59.37
N LEU A 955 -24.73 -19.55 -58.57
CA LEU A 955 -24.67 -19.56 -57.10
C LEU A 955 -24.98 -20.97 -56.61
N VAL A 956 -24.04 -21.61 -55.93
CA VAL A 956 -24.14 -23.01 -55.52
C VAL A 956 -24.11 -23.09 -54.01
N ASP A 957 -25.24 -23.44 -53.40
CA ASP A 957 -25.28 -23.66 -51.94
C ASP A 957 -24.89 -25.10 -51.57
N ASP A 958 -24.40 -25.28 -50.35
CA ASP A 958 -24.05 -26.58 -49.78
C ASP A 958 -23.27 -27.53 -50.74
N TYR A 959 -22.27 -27.00 -51.47
CA TYR A 959 -21.55 -27.74 -52.53
C TYR A 959 -20.92 -29.06 -52.08
N HIS A 960 -20.61 -29.22 -50.80
CA HIS A 960 -20.14 -30.48 -50.22
C HIS A 960 -21.06 -31.69 -50.52
N VAL A 961 -22.36 -31.48 -50.79
CA VAL A 961 -23.29 -32.54 -51.22
C VAL A 961 -23.04 -32.97 -52.67
N LEU A 962 -22.55 -32.07 -53.52
CA LEU A 962 -22.26 -32.29 -54.94
C LEU A 962 -20.78 -32.60 -55.23
N ALA A 963 -19.90 -32.39 -54.24
CA ALA A 963 -18.46 -32.54 -54.38
C ALA A 963 -18.03 -34.00 -54.64
N GLY A 964 -16.93 -34.16 -55.36
CA GLY A 964 -16.35 -35.45 -55.72
C GLY A 964 -16.27 -35.70 -57.23
N GLU A 965 -15.75 -36.87 -57.62
CA GLU A 965 -15.39 -37.17 -59.02
C GLU A 965 -16.55 -37.08 -60.02
N ARG A 966 -17.78 -37.35 -59.57
CA ARG A 966 -19.03 -37.30 -60.36
C ARG A 966 -19.81 -35.99 -60.17
N SER A 967 -19.15 -34.92 -59.72
CA SER A 967 -19.78 -33.62 -59.51
C SER A 967 -20.47 -33.13 -60.80
N PRO A 968 -21.74 -32.70 -60.73
CA PRO A 968 -22.46 -32.16 -61.88
C PRO A 968 -21.87 -30.83 -62.37
N LEU A 969 -21.01 -30.17 -61.57
CA LEU A 969 -20.30 -28.95 -61.95
C LEU A 969 -19.01 -29.23 -62.74
N ARG A 970 -18.54 -30.47 -62.80
CA ARG A 970 -17.28 -30.84 -63.48
C ARG A 970 -17.19 -30.32 -64.93
N PRO A 971 -18.27 -30.35 -65.75
CA PRO A 971 -18.22 -29.80 -67.11
C PRO A 971 -17.97 -28.27 -67.17
N LEU A 972 -18.23 -27.51 -66.09
CA LEU A 972 -17.91 -26.08 -66.04
C LEU A 972 -16.41 -25.80 -65.88
N VAL A 973 -15.61 -26.75 -65.37
CA VAL A 973 -14.20 -26.54 -64.99
C VAL A 973 -13.37 -25.94 -66.13
N GLN A 974 -13.55 -26.43 -67.36
CA GLN A 974 -12.83 -25.93 -68.54
C GLN A 974 -13.21 -24.47 -68.91
N HIS A 975 -14.40 -24.03 -68.53
CA HIS A 975 -14.93 -22.69 -68.84
C HIS A 975 -14.54 -21.64 -67.80
N LEU A 976 -14.23 -22.04 -66.56
CA LEU A 976 -13.85 -21.11 -65.48
C LEU A 976 -12.61 -20.28 -65.83
N VAL A 977 -11.68 -20.84 -66.60
CA VAL A 977 -10.47 -20.14 -67.07
C VAL A 977 -10.80 -18.89 -67.89
N HIS A 978 -11.91 -18.97 -68.63
CA HIS A 978 -12.39 -17.90 -69.49
C HIS A 978 -13.40 -17.00 -68.78
N GLY A 979 -13.70 -17.23 -67.49
CA GLY A 979 -14.85 -16.65 -66.80
C GLY A 979 -15.00 -15.14 -66.94
N ARG A 980 -13.88 -14.40 -66.93
CA ARG A 980 -13.85 -12.96 -67.18
C ARG A 980 -14.31 -12.57 -68.59
N ASP A 981 -13.90 -13.33 -69.60
CA ASP A 981 -14.10 -13.00 -71.00
C ASP A 981 -15.49 -13.41 -71.51
N ILE A 982 -16.03 -14.52 -70.98
CA ILE A 982 -17.38 -15.02 -71.32
C ILE A 982 -18.47 -14.52 -70.36
N GLY A 983 -18.11 -13.76 -69.34
CA GLY A 983 -19.03 -13.28 -68.30
C GLY A 983 -19.65 -14.41 -67.47
N LEU A 984 -18.83 -15.39 -67.08
CA LEU A 984 -19.23 -16.52 -66.24
C LEU A 984 -18.64 -16.33 -64.84
N HIS A 985 -19.53 -16.28 -63.85
CA HIS A 985 -19.20 -16.18 -62.43
C HIS A 985 -19.68 -17.41 -61.68
N LEU A 986 -18.81 -17.98 -60.85
CA LEU A 986 -19.12 -19.18 -60.06
C LEU A 986 -18.90 -18.81 -58.60
N VAL A 987 -19.98 -18.85 -57.81
CA VAL A 987 -19.96 -18.53 -56.38
C VAL A 987 -20.39 -19.77 -55.61
N ILE A 988 -19.47 -20.35 -54.85
CA ILE A 988 -19.69 -21.61 -54.14
C ILE A 988 -19.75 -21.37 -52.63
N ALA A 989 -20.79 -21.87 -51.99
CA ALA A 989 -20.81 -22.09 -50.55
C ALA A 989 -20.44 -23.55 -50.22
N HIS A 990 -19.41 -23.73 -49.41
CA HIS A 990 -18.85 -25.03 -49.06
C HIS A 990 -18.70 -25.19 -47.53
N ARG A 991 -18.63 -26.45 -47.07
CA ARG A 991 -18.34 -26.79 -45.67
C ARG A 991 -16.94 -27.37 -45.57
N TYR A 992 -16.32 -27.27 -44.40
CA TYR A 992 -15.04 -27.94 -44.15
C TYR A 992 -15.22 -29.46 -44.28
N THR A 993 -14.46 -30.10 -45.15
CA THR A 993 -14.48 -31.57 -45.36
C THR A 993 -13.12 -32.07 -45.80
N ASP A 994 -12.69 -33.24 -45.30
CA ASP A 994 -11.42 -33.88 -45.70
C ASP A 994 -11.33 -34.22 -47.19
N ARG A 995 -12.46 -34.23 -47.91
CA ARG A 995 -12.57 -34.52 -49.35
C ARG A 995 -12.34 -33.29 -50.24
N SER A 996 -12.21 -32.09 -49.66
CA SER A 996 -12.13 -30.83 -50.41
C SER A 996 -10.84 -30.67 -51.21
N ALA A 997 -9.74 -31.31 -50.78
CA ALA A 997 -8.42 -31.15 -51.41
C ALA A 997 -8.29 -31.82 -52.78
N ALA A 998 -9.10 -32.84 -53.07
CA ALA A 998 -9.06 -33.60 -54.34
C ALA A 998 -10.23 -33.27 -55.28
N ASP A 999 -11.11 -32.32 -54.91
CA ASP A 999 -12.25 -31.93 -55.74
C ASP A 999 -11.80 -31.07 -56.94
N PRO A 1000 -12.05 -31.49 -58.20
CA PRO A 1000 -11.57 -30.76 -59.39
C PRO A 1000 -12.09 -29.33 -59.53
N VAL A 1001 -13.28 -29.02 -59.00
CA VAL A 1001 -13.86 -27.67 -59.10
C VAL A 1001 -13.20 -26.74 -58.08
N LEU A 1002 -13.06 -27.19 -56.83
CA LEU A 1002 -12.38 -26.41 -55.79
C LEU A 1002 -10.89 -26.22 -56.09
N LEU A 1003 -10.23 -27.26 -56.64
CA LEU A 1003 -8.85 -27.17 -57.11
C LEU A 1003 -8.72 -26.09 -58.19
N ARG A 1004 -9.62 -26.08 -59.19
CA ARG A 1004 -9.56 -25.09 -60.26
C ARG A 1004 -9.80 -23.66 -59.76
N LEU A 1005 -10.73 -23.47 -58.81
CA LEU A 1005 -10.94 -22.15 -58.19
C LEU A 1005 -9.70 -21.63 -57.46
N ARG A 1006 -8.97 -22.52 -56.78
CA ARG A 1006 -7.69 -22.21 -56.15
C ARG A 1006 -6.61 -21.87 -57.18
N GLU A 1007 -6.47 -22.67 -58.25
CA GLU A 1007 -5.52 -22.39 -59.34
C GLU A 1007 -5.75 -21.04 -60.04
N LEU A 1008 -6.99 -20.56 -60.04
CA LEU A 1008 -7.36 -19.26 -60.61
C LEU A 1008 -7.22 -18.09 -59.62
N ASN A 1009 -6.70 -18.32 -58.40
CA ASN A 1009 -6.60 -17.33 -57.32
C ASN A 1009 -7.92 -16.58 -57.09
N SER A 1010 -9.02 -17.32 -57.10
CA SER A 1010 -10.37 -16.77 -56.90
C SER A 1010 -10.48 -16.14 -55.51
N ALA A 1011 -11.18 -15.03 -55.39
CA ALA A 1011 -11.52 -14.43 -54.10
C ALA A 1011 -12.21 -15.48 -53.21
N ALA A 1012 -11.81 -15.52 -51.94
CA ALA A 1012 -12.27 -16.53 -51.01
C ALA A 1012 -12.60 -15.92 -49.65
N MET A 1013 -13.60 -16.47 -48.99
CA MET A 1013 -13.97 -16.13 -47.64
C MET A 1013 -14.04 -17.38 -46.77
N VAL A 1014 -13.45 -17.26 -45.59
CA VAL A 1014 -13.32 -18.31 -44.59
C VAL A 1014 -14.11 -17.87 -43.36
N LEU A 1015 -15.26 -18.52 -43.14
CA LEU A 1015 -16.08 -18.39 -41.94
C LEU A 1015 -15.63 -19.41 -40.88
N PRO A 1016 -15.97 -19.24 -39.59
CA PRO A 1016 -15.52 -20.13 -38.52
C PRO A 1016 -15.75 -21.62 -38.79
N GLY A 1017 -14.76 -22.45 -38.43
CA GLY A 1017 -14.79 -23.91 -38.45
C GLY A 1017 -13.52 -24.56 -37.88
N PRO A 1018 -13.29 -25.88 -38.11
CA PRO A 1018 -12.22 -26.64 -37.47
C PRO A 1018 -10.80 -26.13 -37.81
N ARG A 1019 -9.91 -26.18 -36.80
CA ARG A 1019 -8.55 -25.60 -36.83
C ARG A 1019 -7.62 -26.14 -37.93
N THR A 1020 -7.88 -27.33 -38.46
CA THR A 1020 -7.01 -28.01 -39.42
C THR A 1020 -7.03 -27.41 -40.82
N GLU A 1021 -8.09 -26.68 -41.20
CA GLU A 1021 -8.22 -26.05 -42.53
C GLU A 1021 -7.99 -24.52 -42.51
N MET A 1022 -7.73 -23.91 -41.34
CA MET A 1022 -7.44 -22.48 -41.18
C MET A 1022 -5.99 -22.11 -41.56
N SER A 1023 -5.50 -22.57 -42.70
CA SER A 1023 -4.12 -22.27 -43.14
C SER A 1023 -3.92 -20.85 -43.70
N ILE A 1024 -5.00 -20.10 -43.95
CA ILE A 1024 -4.94 -18.82 -44.69
C ILE A 1024 -4.69 -17.62 -43.75
N SER A 1025 -4.92 -17.74 -42.44
CA SER A 1025 -4.43 -16.76 -41.45
C SER A 1025 -4.58 -17.30 -40.02
N ALA A 1026 -3.47 -17.65 -39.38
CA ALA A 1026 -3.45 -18.22 -38.04
C ALA A 1026 -3.92 -17.27 -36.90
N GLY A 1027 -4.22 -16.00 -37.20
CA GLY A 1027 -4.45 -14.95 -36.20
C GLY A 1027 -5.89 -14.80 -35.64
N PHE A 1028 -6.91 -15.43 -36.23
CA PHE A 1028 -8.32 -15.20 -35.85
C PHE A 1028 -9.04 -16.48 -35.38
N ALA A 1029 -8.36 -17.28 -34.56
CA ALA A 1029 -8.91 -18.54 -34.06
C ALA A 1029 -9.88 -18.34 -32.88
N GLY A 1030 -11.18 -18.28 -33.15
CA GLY A 1030 -12.23 -18.21 -32.11
C GLY A 1030 -13.66 -18.32 -32.66
N PRO A 1031 -14.68 -18.55 -31.80
CA PRO A 1031 -16.07 -18.46 -32.22
C PRO A 1031 -16.39 -17.03 -32.66
N MET A 1032 -16.95 -16.85 -33.86
CA MET A 1032 -17.36 -15.53 -34.37
C MET A 1032 -18.87 -15.44 -34.60
N PRO A 1033 -19.44 -14.22 -34.55
CA PRO A 1033 -20.81 -13.95 -34.98
C PRO A 1033 -21.11 -14.44 -36.39
N ARG A 1034 -22.39 -14.67 -36.66
CA ARG A 1034 -22.86 -15.06 -38.00
C ARG A 1034 -22.50 -13.99 -39.02
N GLY A 1035 -21.94 -14.39 -40.16
CA GLY A 1035 -21.49 -13.48 -41.21
C GLY A 1035 -20.11 -12.87 -40.98
N ARG A 1036 -19.45 -13.14 -39.84
CA ARG A 1036 -18.07 -12.73 -39.60
C ARG A 1036 -17.10 -13.80 -40.10
N GLY A 1037 -16.08 -13.38 -40.83
CA GLY A 1037 -15.03 -14.26 -41.31
C GLY A 1037 -13.85 -13.50 -41.90
N ILE A 1038 -12.91 -14.23 -42.46
CA ILE A 1038 -11.70 -13.68 -43.08
C ILE A 1038 -11.91 -13.72 -44.59
N ILE A 1039 -11.65 -12.62 -45.26
CA ILE A 1039 -11.68 -12.54 -46.72
C ILE A 1039 -10.26 -12.42 -47.26
N SER A 1040 -9.98 -13.17 -48.33
CA SER A 1040 -8.79 -13.04 -49.18
C SER A 1040 -9.24 -12.64 -50.58
N VAL A 1041 -8.71 -11.53 -51.09
CA VAL A 1041 -8.90 -11.12 -52.49
C VAL A 1041 -7.57 -11.33 -53.21
N ARG A 1042 -7.53 -12.32 -54.11
CA ARG A 1042 -6.36 -12.66 -54.95
C ARG A 1042 -5.05 -12.88 -54.16
N ASP A 1043 -5.14 -13.45 -52.96
CA ASP A 1043 -4.00 -13.71 -52.06
C ASP A 1043 -3.21 -12.48 -51.59
N GLU A 1044 -3.73 -11.26 -51.79
CA GLU A 1044 -3.04 -10.00 -51.43
C GLU A 1044 -3.67 -9.30 -50.21
N GLU A 1045 -5.01 -9.22 -50.12
CA GLU A 1045 -5.70 -8.56 -49.01
C GLU A 1045 -6.41 -9.59 -48.12
N VAL A 1046 -5.78 -9.92 -46.99
CA VAL A 1046 -6.38 -10.79 -45.95
C VAL A 1046 -6.84 -9.95 -44.78
N GLN A 1047 -8.15 -9.77 -44.63
CA GLN A 1047 -8.72 -9.02 -43.50
C GLN A 1047 -10.01 -9.63 -42.96
N LEU A 1048 -10.32 -9.32 -41.71
CA LEU A 1048 -11.59 -9.68 -41.09
C LEU A 1048 -12.73 -8.81 -41.63
N ILE A 1049 -13.86 -9.42 -41.96
CA ILE A 1049 -15.05 -8.77 -42.52
C ILE A 1049 -16.32 -9.23 -41.80
N GLN A 1050 -17.29 -8.33 -41.68
CA GLN A 1050 -18.69 -8.65 -41.36
C GLN A 1050 -19.56 -8.50 -42.62
N LEU A 1051 -20.25 -9.57 -43.03
CA LEU A 1051 -21.10 -9.59 -44.22
C LEU A 1051 -22.45 -8.91 -44.02
N TYR A 1052 -22.96 -8.28 -45.08
CA TYR A 1052 -24.36 -7.86 -45.18
C TYR A 1052 -25.27 -9.10 -45.32
N LEU A 1053 -26.08 -9.37 -44.31
CA LEU A 1053 -26.96 -10.53 -44.30
C LEU A 1053 -28.44 -10.13 -44.18
N PRO A 1054 -29.37 -10.83 -44.87
CA PRO A 1054 -30.80 -10.68 -44.65
C PRO A 1054 -31.20 -11.24 -43.27
N PRO A 1055 -32.33 -10.77 -42.69
CA PRO A 1055 -32.83 -11.26 -41.42
C PRO A 1055 -33.05 -12.78 -41.45
N THR A 1056 -32.86 -13.43 -40.30
CA THR A 1056 -33.25 -14.84 -40.10
C THR A 1056 -34.76 -14.95 -40.03
N GLY A 1057 -35.33 -16.03 -40.56
CA GLY A 1057 -36.79 -16.22 -40.70
C GLY A 1057 -37.61 -16.33 -39.41
N GLU A 1058 -37.13 -15.80 -38.29
CA GLU A 1058 -37.96 -15.49 -37.11
C GLU A 1058 -38.39 -14.00 -37.09
N ASP A 1059 -37.72 -13.12 -37.84
CA ASP A 1059 -38.05 -11.68 -37.93
C ASP A 1059 -38.67 -11.27 -39.28
N SER A 1060 -39.08 -12.24 -40.11
CA SER A 1060 -39.60 -12.00 -41.47
C SER A 1060 -41.13 -11.91 -41.56
N GLU A 1061 -41.78 -11.37 -40.53
CA GLU A 1061 -43.12 -10.79 -40.66
C GLU A 1061 -43.02 -9.27 -40.70
N THR A 1062 -42.52 -8.73 -41.82
CA THR A 1062 -42.88 -7.39 -42.33
C THR A 1062 -42.45 -7.23 -43.78
#